data_AF-A0A8C5LQ73-F1
#
_entry.id   AF-A0A8C5LQ73-F1
#
_cell.length_a   1.000
_cell.length_b   1.000
_cell.length_c   1.000
_cell.angle_alpha   90.00
_cell.angle_beta   90.00
_cell.angle_gamma   90.00
#
_symmetry.space_group_name_H-M   'P 1'
#
loop_
_entity.id
_entity.type
_entity.pdbx_description
1 polymer ?
#
loop_
_entity_poly.entity_id
_entity_poly.type
_entity_poly.pdbx_seq_one_letter_code
_entity_poly.pdbx_strand_id
1 'polypeptide(L)'
;MRAGAEHVSLVPSVYRERALTVTHCTRPPARSSHGAAAPGKDKTRREPGACSDVTTRRLAAAASAPPTTRAKGQACHSLATMAALRVLTDVQRVMLKWQHCTIRSKWYCLASCVQYSTAPENIEKTFDKILIANRGEIACRVMKTCKKMGIKTVAVHSDVDSAAVHVKMADEAVCVGPAPTSKSYLNMDAIMDAIKRTGAQAVHPGYGFLSENKEFARRLAAESVTFIGPDTHAIQAMGDKIESKLLAKDAKVNTIPGFDGVVKDADEAVRISREIGYPVMIKASAGGGGKGMRIAWDDEETRDGFRFSSQEAASSFGDDRLLIEKFIDNPRHIEIQVLADKHGNALWLNERECSIQRRNQKVVEEAPSTFLDPETRRLMGEQAVALAKAVKYSSAGTVEFLVDSKKNFFFLEMNTRLQVEHPITECITGLDLVQEMIRVAKGYPLRHKQADIPINGWAVECRVYAEDPYKSFGLPSIGRLSQYEEPHKLLGVRIDSGIQEGSDISIYYDPMISKLVTHGSNRTEALKRMEDALDNYVIRGVTHNIPLLREVITHPLFIKGNITTKFLTDVYPDGFKGHILSSKEKNELLATAACLYVALQRRSPRFLNNTRVPMAKNELKSWELSVVLDGKSHSITVTRQGKQYSVEVDATNVNVSSEWNLSSSLMSVNVGDTQRTIQCIGRDAAGSLSIQFLGTVYKLQILTTHAAELNTYMPEKLEEDTSSILRSPMPGTVIAVSVKPGDMVSEGQEICVIEAMKMQNSMTAVKTAKVTSVHCKAGDTVGEGDLLVQLE
;
A
#
# COMPACT_ATOMS: atom_id res chain seq x y z
N MET A 1 9.39 -68.34 -17.63
CA MET A 1 8.96 -68.46 -19.03
C MET A 1 7.43 -68.39 -19.09
N ARG A 2 6.85 -68.01 -20.25
CA ARG A 2 5.43 -68.11 -20.72
C ARG A 2 4.36 -68.52 -19.67
N ALA A 3 3.39 -67.67 -19.29
CA ALA A 3 2.20 -67.19 -20.06
C ALA A 3 1.05 -68.22 -20.16
N GLY A 4 -0.24 -67.86 -20.12
CA GLY A 4 -0.89 -66.55 -19.96
C GLY A 4 -2.43 -66.63 -20.07
N ALA A 5 -3.10 -65.47 -20.23
CA ALA A 5 -4.58 -65.27 -20.32
C ALA A 5 -5.36 -65.49 -18.99
N GLU A 6 -6.49 -64.80 -18.72
CA GLU A 6 -7.22 -63.77 -19.48
C GLU A 6 -7.97 -62.79 -18.52
N HIS A 7 -8.33 -61.58 -18.98
CA HIS A 7 -9.04 -60.57 -18.17
C HIS A 7 -10.04 -59.79 -19.02
N VAL A 8 -11.28 -59.64 -18.56
CA VAL A 8 -12.35 -58.88 -19.24
C VAL A 8 -12.39 -57.43 -18.72
N SER A 9 -12.66 -56.47 -19.61
CA SER A 9 -12.78 -55.04 -19.30
C SER A 9 -14.13 -54.47 -19.76
N LEU A 10 -14.59 -53.40 -19.11
CA LEU A 10 -15.83 -52.66 -19.44
C LEU A 10 -15.51 -51.18 -19.72
N VAL A 11 -16.32 -50.56 -20.58
CA VAL A 11 -15.99 -49.31 -21.29
C VAL A 11 -16.89 -48.14 -20.84
N PRO A 12 -16.33 -46.98 -20.45
CA PRO A 12 -17.08 -45.73 -20.32
C PRO A 12 -17.29 -45.04 -21.68
N SER A 13 -18.40 -44.31 -21.84
CA SER A 13 -18.76 -43.66 -23.10
C SER A 13 -18.09 -42.30 -23.31
N VAL A 14 -17.75 -41.98 -24.56
CA VAL A 14 -17.13 -40.71 -24.98
C VAL A 14 -18.20 -39.69 -25.39
N TYR A 15 -18.10 -38.47 -24.87
CA TYR A 15 -18.74 -37.29 -25.47
C TYR A 15 -17.69 -36.28 -25.96
N ARG A 16 -18.01 -35.57 -27.03
CA ARG A 16 -17.04 -34.73 -27.78
C ARG A 16 -17.03 -33.29 -27.29
N GLU A 17 -15.85 -32.78 -26.94
CA GLU A 17 -15.55 -31.35 -27.05
C GLU A 17 -15.07 -31.01 -28.47
N ARG A 18 -15.25 -29.75 -28.89
CA ARG A 18 -14.77 -29.23 -30.18
C ARG A 18 -13.68 -28.19 -29.94
N ALA A 19 -12.45 -28.51 -30.33
CA ALA A 19 -11.37 -27.53 -30.39
C ALA A 19 -11.64 -26.47 -31.48
N LEU A 20 -11.25 -25.22 -31.22
CA LEU A 20 -11.15 -24.14 -32.20
C LEU A 20 -9.68 -23.80 -32.40
N THR A 21 -9.09 -24.29 -33.49
CA THR A 21 -7.66 -24.10 -33.80
C THR A 21 -7.42 -22.75 -34.48
N VAL A 22 -6.56 -21.92 -33.90
CA VAL A 22 -6.10 -20.67 -34.51
C VAL A 22 -5.24 -20.98 -35.74
N THR A 23 -5.52 -20.33 -36.87
CA THR A 23 -4.73 -20.45 -38.11
C THR A 23 -4.02 -19.14 -38.42
N HIS A 24 -2.69 -19.14 -38.32
CA HIS A 24 -1.86 -18.10 -38.95
C HIS A 24 -1.72 -18.38 -40.45
N CYS A 25 -1.72 -17.33 -41.27
CA CYS A 25 -1.24 -17.36 -42.65
C CYS A 25 -0.44 -16.09 -42.93
N THR A 26 0.72 -16.27 -43.56
CA THR A 26 1.70 -15.21 -43.84
C THR A 26 1.50 -14.62 -45.24
N ARG A 27 2.10 -13.45 -45.51
CA ARG A 27 2.18 -12.84 -46.85
C ARG A 27 3.57 -12.24 -47.12
N PRO A 28 4.27 -12.67 -48.19
CA PRO A 28 5.40 -11.95 -48.77
C PRO A 28 4.95 -10.88 -49.80
N PRO A 29 5.86 -9.99 -50.29
CA PRO A 29 5.48 -8.73 -50.97
C PRO A 29 5.89 -8.64 -52.48
N ALA A 30 5.32 -7.66 -53.22
CA ALA A 30 6.08 -6.75 -54.12
C ALA A 30 5.22 -5.70 -54.91
N ARG A 31 5.61 -4.42 -54.77
CA ARG A 31 5.76 -3.29 -55.75
C ARG A 31 4.77 -3.01 -56.93
N SER A 32 4.69 -1.69 -57.23
CA SER A 32 4.39 -1.01 -58.54
C SER A 32 2.95 -1.08 -59.12
N SER A 33 2.40 -0.06 -59.82
CA SER A 33 2.83 1.35 -60.05
C SER A 33 1.76 2.22 -60.76
N HIS A 34 1.82 3.56 -60.57
CA HIS A 34 1.27 4.66 -61.43
C HIS A 34 -0.26 4.94 -61.50
N GLY A 35 -0.60 6.20 -61.82
CA GLY A 35 -1.94 6.74 -62.16
C GLY A 35 -2.90 6.95 -60.97
N ALA A 36 -3.26 8.14 -60.49
CA ALA A 36 -3.10 9.55 -60.91
C ALA A 36 -3.92 10.02 -62.15
N ALA A 37 -5.19 10.42 -61.93
CA ALA A 37 -5.87 11.50 -62.69
C ALA A 37 -7.23 11.96 -62.07
N ALA A 38 -7.24 13.19 -61.55
CA ALA A 38 -8.20 14.31 -61.65
C ALA A 38 -9.76 14.14 -61.74
N PRO A 39 -10.56 15.20 -61.42
CA PRO A 39 -12.01 15.08 -61.17
C PRO A 39 -12.94 16.00 -62.00
N GLY A 40 -14.26 15.80 -61.86
CA GLY A 40 -15.32 16.74 -62.25
C GLY A 40 -16.64 16.05 -62.63
N LYS A 41 -17.77 16.75 -62.80
CA LYS A 41 -18.21 18.09 -62.32
C LYS A 41 -19.69 18.26 -62.70
N ASP A 42 -20.41 19.19 -62.04
CA ASP A 42 -21.71 19.75 -62.51
C ASP A 42 -22.91 18.76 -62.61
N LYS A 43 -24.19 19.16 -62.68
CA LYS A 43 -24.95 20.31 -62.12
C LYS A 43 -26.46 20.04 -62.33
N THR A 44 -27.33 20.93 -61.81
CA THR A 44 -28.75 21.17 -62.23
C THR A 44 -29.77 20.04 -61.98
N ARG A 45 -31.10 20.27 -61.84
CA ARG A 45 -31.97 21.44 -61.50
C ARG A 45 -33.44 20.98 -61.47
N ARG A 46 -34.32 21.73 -60.78
CA ARG A 46 -35.81 21.75 -60.85
C ARG A 46 -36.61 20.84 -59.88
N GLU A 47 -37.56 21.49 -59.22
CA GLU A 47 -38.83 20.97 -58.68
C GLU A 47 -39.92 21.04 -59.80
N PRO A 48 -41.25 20.87 -59.58
CA PRO A 48 -42.00 20.43 -58.38
C PRO A 48 -43.16 19.42 -58.61
N GLY A 49 -43.62 18.79 -57.53
CA GLY A 49 -45.05 18.68 -57.13
C GLY A 49 -46.02 17.67 -57.81
N ALA A 50 -46.78 16.92 -56.98
CA ALA A 50 -48.26 16.79 -56.98
C ALA A 50 -48.76 15.50 -56.28
N CYS A 51 -49.98 15.53 -55.71
CA CYS A 51 -50.76 14.40 -55.11
C CYS A 51 -50.12 13.64 -53.93
N SER A 52 -50.84 12.96 -53.02
CA SER A 52 -52.20 12.98 -52.42
C SER A 52 -52.19 11.85 -51.35
N ASP A 53 -52.98 11.76 -50.27
CA ASP A 53 -54.22 12.44 -49.89
C ASP A 53 -54.49 12.35 -48.34
N VAL A 54 -55.31 13.27 -47.81
CA VAL A 54 -56.45 13.07 -46.86
C VAL A 54 -56.36 11.98 -45.75
N THR A 55 -56.63 12.16 -44.44
CA THR A 55 -57.05 13.24 -43.48
C THR A 55 -56.84 12.71 -42.02
N THR A 56 -57.04 13.35 -40.84
CA THR A 56 -57.53 14.67 -40.32
C THR A 56 -56.87 14.88 -38.92
N ARG A 57 -56.43 16.09 -38.49
CA ARG A 57 -57.12 17.16 -37.69
C ARG A 57 -57.63 16.73 -36.28
N ARG A 58 -57.14 17.31 -35.15
CA ARG A 58 -57.26 18.71 -34.58
C ARG A 58 -58.61 18.91 -33.84
N LEU A 59 -58.81 19.72 -32.77
CA LEU A 59 -58.07 20.72 -31.94
C LEU A 59 -58.63 20.60 -30.49
N ALA A 60 -57.89 20.72 -29.37
CA ALA A 60 -57.39 21.91 -28.64
C ALA A 60 -58.39 22.76 -27.80
N ALA A 61 -57.89 23.22 -26.64
CA ALA A 61 -58.26 24.42 -25.84
C ALA A 61 -59.39 24.41 -24.75
N ALA A 62 -58.96 24.80 -23.53
CA ALA A 62 -59.55 25.81 -22.63
C ALA A 62 -60.83 25.58 -21.76
N ALA A 63 -60.57 25.51 -20.43
CA ALA A 63 -61.09 26.39 -19.36
C ALA A 63 -62.54 26.32 -18.79
N SER A 64 -62.68 26.91 -17.59
CA SER A 64 -63.89 27.26 -16.82
C SER A 64 -64.61 26.18 -15.97
N ALA A 65 -65.38 26.65 -14.97
CA ALA A 65 -66.07 25.90 -13.90
C ALA A 65 -67.11 26.83 -13.20
N PRO A 66 -67.88 26.42 -12.16
CA PRO A 66 -68.33 25.08 -11.75
C PRO A 66 -69.82 24.84 -12.19
N PRO A 67 -70.95 25.12 -11.46
CA PRO A 67 -71.28 25.27 -10.02
C PRO A 67 -72.48 24.40 -9.49
N THR A 68 -72.83 24.54 -8.19
CA THR A 68 -74.16 24.26 -7.54
C THR A 68 -74.71 22.80 -7.48
N THR A 69 -75.45 22.31 -6.47
CA THR A 69 -75.83 22.82 -5.10
C THR A 69 -76.37 21.72 -4.16
N ARG A 70 -76.08 21.85 -2.83
CA ARG A 70 -76.90 21.45 -1.64
C ARG A 70 -77.27 19.95 -1.47
N ALA A 71 -77.66 19.40 -0.29
CA ALA A 71 -77.85 19.84 1.12
C ALA A 71 -77.71 18.56 2.01
N LYS A 72 -77.74 18.49 3.36
CA LYS A 72 -77.93 19.35 4.58
C LYS A 72 -77.34 18.52 5.76
N GLY A 73 -77.13 18.97 7.01
CA GLY A 73 -77.18 20.31 7.62
C GLY A 73 -77.32 20.24 9.17
N GLN A 74 -76.86 21.29 9.88
CA GLN A 74 -77.07 21.58 11.32
C GLN A 74 -76.36 20.64 12.34
N ALA A 75 -76.06 21.05 13.59
CA ALA A 75 -76.41 22.29 14.31
C ALA A 75 -75.20 22.99 15.00
N CYS A 76 -75.41 24.18 15.56
CA CYS A 76 -74.40 25.03 16.18
C CYS A 76 -74.73 25.32 17.66
N HIS A 77 -73.74 25.25 18.56
CA HIS A 77 -73.54 25.98 19.83
C HIS A 77 -72.21 25.45 20.44
N SER A 78 -71.37 26.19 21.17
CA SER A 78 -71.39 27.60 21.62
C SER A 78 -69.97 28.20 21.49
N LEU A 79 -69.84 29.53 21.47
CA LEU A 79 -68.56 30.24 21.49
C LEU A 79 -68.44 31.15 22.74
N ALA A 80 -67.23 31.67 22.96
CA ALA A 80 -66.90 32.76 23.89
C ALA A 80 -66.78 32.45 25.41
N THR A 81 -65.92 31.49 25.79
CA THR A 81 -65.25 31.56 27.11
C THR A 81 -63.86 30.87 27.18
N MET A 82 -63.01 31.03 26.15
CA MET A 82 -61.58 30.62 26.23
C MET A 82 -60.60 31.53 25.45
N ALA A 83 -60.93 32.81 25.31
CA ALA A 83 -60.04 33.81 24.67
C ALA A 83 -59.00 34.40 25.65
N ALA A 84 -58.31 33.55 26.42
CA ALA A 84 -57.32 33.97 27.43
C ALA A 84 -56.19 32.95 27.71
N LEU A 85 -56.43 31.65 27.51
CA LEU A 85 -55.54 30.56 27.95
C LEU A 85 -55.07 29.67 26.79
N ARG A 86 -54.55 30.28 25.72
CA ARG A 86 -53.88 29.55 24.62
C ARG A 86 -52.76 30.28 23.87
N VAL A 87 -52.25 31.40 24.40
CA VAL A 87 -51.14 32.17 23.80
C VAL A 87 -49.80 31.95 24.54
N LEU A 88 -49.84 31.48 25.80
CA LEU A 88 -48.64 31.30 26.63
C LEU A 88 -47.92 29.95 26.47
N THR A 89 -48.54 28.94 25.85
CA THR A 89 -47.99 27.57 25.78
C THR A 89 -47.03 27.32 24.62
N ASP A 90 -47.17 28.02 23.49
CA ASP A 90 -46.34 27.76 22.30
C ASP A 90 -45.09 28.65 22.23
N VAL A 91 -45.13 29.86 22.78
CA VAL A 91 -43.95 30.75 22.84
C VAL A 91 -42.84 30.15 23.70
N GLN A 92 -43.17 29.61 24.88
CA GLN A 92 -42.19 28.93 25.74
C GLN A 92 -41.62 27.64 25.09
N ARG A 93 -42.42 26.92 24.28
CA ARG A 93 -41.98 25.71 23.60
C ARG A 93 -41.01 25.97 22.44
N VAL A 94 -41.11 27.14 21.81
CA VAL A 94 -40.13 27.60 20.80
C VAL A 94 -38.85 28.10 21.47
N MET A 95 -38.94 28.89 22.55
CA MET A 95 -37.75 29.46 23.19
C MET A 95 -36.87 28.42 23.90
N LEU A 96 -37.43 27.40 24.57
CA LEU A 96 -36.60 26.33 25.15
C LEU A 96 -35.86 25.51 24.07
N LYS A 97 -36.43 25.35 22.87
CA LYS A 97 -35.73 24.73 21.74
C LYS A 97 -34.59 25.60 21.19
N TRP A 98 -34.69 26.93 21.28
CA TRP A 98 -33.63 27.83 20.83
C TRP A 98 -32.44 27.92 21.80
N GLN A 99 -32.67 27.89 23.12
CA GLN A 99 -31.57 27.93 24.10
C GLN A 99 -30.76 26.63 24.20
N HIS A 100 -31.30 25.47 23.82
CA HIS A 100 -30.53 24.22 23.74
C HIS A 100 -29.90 23.94 22.36
N CYS A 101 -30.27 24.68 21.31
CA CYS A 101 -29.73 24.50 19.96
C CYS A 101 -28.52 25.41 19.65
N THR A 102 -28.27 26.46 20.46
CA THR A 102 -27.15 27.41 20.30
C THR A 102 -25.88 27.05 21.06
N ILE A 103 -25.91 26.03 21.93
CA ILE A 103 -24.72 25.53 22.66
C ILE A 103 -24.14 24.28 21.99
N ARG A 104 -24.99 23.36 21.47
CA ARG A 104 -24.51 22.17 20.73
C ARG A 104 -23.99 22.46 19.32
N SER A 105 -24.36 23.59 18.71
CA SER A 105 -23.95 23.94 17.34
C SER A 105 -22.55 24.57 17.23
N LYS A 106 -21.92 25.00 18.33
CA LYS A 106 -20.53 25.51 18.33
C LYS A 106 -19.46 24.45 18.58
N TRP A 107 -19.81 23.27 19.11
CA TRP A 107 -18.85 22.20 19.39
C TRP A 107 -18.67 21.20 18.23
N TYR A 108 -19.64 21.10 17.32
CA TYR A 108 -19.56 20.22 16.14
C TYR A 108 -18.84 20.81 14.92
N CYS A 109 -18.24 22.01 15.04
CA CYS A 109 -17.43 22.64 13.99
C CYS A 109 -15.95 22.80 14.36
N LEU A 110 -15.48 22.15 15.44
CA LEU A 110 -14.06 22.16 15.86
C LEU A 110 -13.44 20.75 15.93
N ALA A 111 -14.23 19.68 15.75
CA ALA A 111 -13.72 18.34 15.47
C ALA A 111 -13.48 18.18 13.96
N SER A 112 -12.49 18.90 13.44
CA SER A 112 -12.14 18.84 12.02
C SER A 112 -11.62 17.45 11.62
N CYS A 113 -12.17 16.91 10.53
CA CYS A 113 -11.39 16.02 9.67
C CYS A 113 -10.03 16.69 9.37
N VAL A 114 -8.94 15.92 9.22
CA VAL A 114 -7.59 16.46 8.95
C VAL A 114 -7.50 16.91 7.48
N GLN A 115 -8.28 17.93 7.16
CA GLN A 115 -8.18 18.73 5.95
C GLN A 115 -7.05 19.72 6.15
N TYR A 116 -5.91 19.41 5.53
CA TYR A 116 -4.81 20.36 5.28
C TYR A 116 -5.39 21.73 4.89
N SER A 117 -4.87 22.80 5.52
CA SER A 117 -5.45 24.16 5.50
C SER A 117 -6.22 24.49 4.23
N THR A 118 -7.54 24.62 4.37
CA THR A 118 -8.46 24.98 3.28
C THR A 118 -8.53 26.49 3.04
N ALA A 119 -7.81 27.28 3.84
CA ALA A 119 -7.63 28.70 3.62
C ALA A 119 -6.50 28.92 2.59
N PRO A 120 -6.75 29.62 1.46
CA PRO A 120 -5.68 30.14 0.64
C PRO A 120 -4.96 31.24 1.42
N GLU A 121 -3.79 30.93 1.95
CA GLU A 121 -2.83 31.96 2.37
C GLU A 121 -2.43 32.85 1.18
N ASN A 122 -1.68 33.92 1.44
CA ASN A 122 -0.96 34.61 0.36
C ASN A 122 0.11 33.66 -0.22
N ILE A 123 -0.26 32.96 -1.29
CA ILE A 123 0.63 32.09 -2.06
C ILE A 123 1.63 33.00 -2.80
N GLU A 124 2.83 33.12 -2.22
CA GLU A 124 3.99 33.74 -2.86
C GLU A 124 4.21 33.13 -4.26
N LYS A 125 4.34 33.96 -5.30
CA LYS A 125 4.44 33.43 -6.67
C LYS A 125 5.75 32.66 -6.88
N THR A 126 5.66 31.34 -7.00
CA THR A 126 6.81 30.45 -7.21
C THR A 126 7.05 30.14 -8.69
N PHE A 127 6.49 29.07 -9.23
CA PHE A 127 6.67 28.61 -10.60
C PHE A 127 5.31 28.53 -11.31
N ASP A 128 5.25 28.81 -12.60
CA ASP A 128 4.01 28.68 -13.38
C ASP A 128 3.76 27.21 -13.82
N LYS A 129 4.83 26.41 -13.95
CA LYS A 129 4.79 24.99 -14.34
C LYS A 129 5.97 24.19 -13.74
N ILE A 130 5.66 23.05 -13.12
CA ILE A 130 6.63 22.07 -12.58
C ILE A 130 6.45 20.72 -13.29
N LEU A 131 7.55 20.05 -13.62
CA LEU A 131 7.56 18.65 -14.04
C LEU A 131 7.89 17.74 -12.86
N ILE A 132 7.17 16.63 -12.74
CA ILE A 132 7.35 15.64 -11.68
C ILE A 132 8.08 14.44 -12.30
N ALA A 133 9.36 14.27 -11.98
CA ALA A 133 10.22 13.22 -12.53
C ALA A 133 10.08 11.89 -11.75
N ASN A 134 8.84 11.47 -11.50
CA ASN A 134 8.51 10.29 -10.70
C ASN A 134 7.11 9.74 -11.08
N ARG A 135 6.68 8.64 -10.44
CA ARG A 135 5.40 7.95 -10.66
C ARG A 135 4.64 7.69 -9.36
N GLY A 136 3.47 7.05 -9.45
CA GLY A 136 2.79 6.45 -8.30
C GLY A 136 2.36 7.46 -7.24
N GLU A 137 2.40 7.07 -5.95
CA GLU A 137 1.88 7.91 -4.87
C GLU A 137 2.62 9.25 -4.77
N ILE A 138 3.95 9.24 -4.87
CA ILE A 138 4.75 10.45 -4.69
C ILE A 138 4.49 11.47 -5.80
N ALA A 139 4.22 11.01 -7.03
CA ALA A 139 3.81 11.90 -8.10
C ALA A 139 2.44 12.54 -7.80
N CYS A 140 1.46 11.76 -7.35
CA CYS A 140 0.16 12.27 -6.89
C CYS A 140 0.31 13.22 -5.68
N ARG A 141 1.11 12.88 -4.67
CA ARG A 141 1.43 13.68 -3.48
C ARG A 141 1.98 15.06 -3.87
N VAL A 142 2.91 15.12 -4.82
CA VAL A 142 3.49 16.38 -5.29
C VAL A 142 2.49 17.19 -6.11
N MET A 143 1.75 16.55 -7.01
CA MET A 143 0.71 17.21 -7.82
C MET A 143 -0.42 17.78 -6.97
N LYS A 144 -0.86 17.09 -5.90
CA LYS A 144 -1.82 17.59 -4.90
C LYS A 144 -1.40 18.96 -4.37
N THR A 145 -0.13 19.15 -3.97
CA THR A 145 0.38 20.43 -3.46
C THR A 145 0.58 21.47 -4.57
N CYS A 146 1.12 21.08 -5.73
CA CYS A 146 1.24 22.00 -6.87
C CYS A 146 -0.12 22.62 -7.25
N LYS A 147 -1.19 21.81 -7.26
CA LYS A 147 -2.55 22.29 -7.54
C LYS A 147 -3.12 23.20 -6.45
N LYS A 148 -2.87 22.93 -5.15
CA LYS A 148 -3.19 23.89 -4.07
C LYS A 148 -2.49 25.24 -4.28
N MET A 149 -1.25 25.23 -4.76
CA MET A 149 -0.44 26.43 -5.04
C MET A 149 -0.76 27.10 -6.40
N GLY A 150 -1.70 26.57 -7.19
CA GLY A 150 -2.04 27.10 -8.52
C GLY A 150 -1.00 26.83 -9.62
N ILE A 151 -0.05 25.93 -9.38
CA ILE A 151 1.07 25.60 -10.27
C ILE A 151 0.66 24.49 -11.24
N LYS A 152 0.93 24.66 -12.54
CA LYS A 152 0.68 23.61 -13.54
C LYS A 152 1.65 22.44 -13.39
N THR A 153 1.16 21.24 -13.67
CA THR A 153 1.86 19.97 -13.41
C THR A 153 2.09 19.19 -14.70
N VAL A 154 3.31 18.67 -14.88
CA VAL A 154 3.66 17.74 -15.96
C VAL A 154 4.04 16.38 -15.37
N ALA A 155 3.36 15.32 -15.81
CA ALA A 155 3.77 13.93 -15.54
C ALA A 155 4.77 13.44 -16.59
N VAL A 156 5.79 12.70 -16.14
CA VAL A 156 6.47 11.72 -17.02
C VAL A 156 5.91 10.33 -16.76
N HIS A 157 5.87 9.49 -17.80
CA HIS A 157 5.41 8.11 -17.67
C HIS A 157 6.12 7.14 -18.63
N SER A 158 6.06 5.86 -18.30
CA SER A 158 6.35 4.77 -19.24
C SER A 158 5.14 4.44 -20.11
N ASP A 159 5.32 3.62 -21.14
CA ASP A 159 4.22 3.02 -21.92
C ASP A 159 3.14 2.36 -21.03
N VAL A 160 3.54 1.51 -20.09
CA VAL A 160 2.61 0.82 -19.16
C VAL A 160 1.94 1.75 -18.15
N ASP A 161 2.62 2.82 -17.72
CA ASP A 161 2.03 3.83 -16.80
C ASP A 161 1.10 4.84 -17.50
N SER A 162 0.85 4.71 -18.81
CA SER A 162 -0.01 5.62 -19.58
C SER A 162 -1.44 5.76 -19.04
N ALA A 163 -1.93 4.79 -18.26
CA ALA A 163 -3.23 4.83 -17.58
C ALA A 163 -3.15 5.09 -16.06
N ALA A 164 -1.97 5.40 -15.51
CA ALA A 164 -1.75 5.60 -14.09
C ALA A 164 -2.44 6.86 -13.53
N VAL A 165 -2.63 6.92 -12.21
CA VAL A 165 -3.35 8.03 -11.55
C VAL A 165 -2.59 9.34 -11.67
N HIS A 166 -1.25 9.34 -11.59
CA HIS A 166 -0.46 10.57 -11.73
C HIS A 166 -0.53 11.16 -13.16
N VAL A 167 -0.62 10.31 -14.19
CA VAL A 167 -0.82 10.74 -15.58
C VAL A 167 -2.19 11.39 -15.76
N LYS A 168 -3.25 10.79 -15.19
CA LYS A 168 -4.61 11.36 -15.18
C LYS A 168 -4.73 12.62 -14.30
N MET A 169 -3.85 12.79 -13.32
CA MET A 169 -3.85 13.93 -12.40
C MET A 169 -3.13 15.15 -12.95
N ALA A 170 -2.09 14.98 -13.79
CA ALA A 170 -1.32 16.09 -14.33
C ALA A 170 -2.12 16.93 -15.35
N ASP A 171 -1.67 18.17 -15.58
CA ASP A 171 -2.27 19.05 -16.59
C ASP A 171 -1.69 18.76 -17.99
N GLU A 172 -0.46 18.24 -18.05
CA GLU A 172 0.22 17.72 -19.24
C GLU A 172 0.95 16.40 -18.90
N ALA A 173 1.13 15.51 -19.87
CA ALA A 173 1.84 14.24 -19.67
C ALA A 173 2.74 13.89 -20.86
N VAL A 174 3.90 13.29 -20.59
CA VAL A 174 4.89 12.90 -21.60
C VAL A 174 5.39 11.47 -21.35
N CYS A 175 5.27 10.61 -22.37
CA CYS A 175 5.92 9.30 -22.37
C CYS A 175 7.43 9.47 -22.55
N VAL A 176 8.23 8.89 -21.64
CA VAL A 176 9.71 8.97 -21.62
C VAL A 176 10.41 7.65 -21.92
N GLY A 177 9.67 6.56 -22.18
CA GLY A 177 10.25 5.29 -22.62
C GLY A 177 9.40 4.06 -22.29
N PRO A 178 9.92 2.85 -22.54
CA PRO A 178 9.25 1.61 -22.20
C PRO A 178 9.32 1.28 -20.70
N ALA A 179 8.53 0.30 -20.27
CA ALA A 179 8.32 -0.07 -18.87
C ALA A 179 9.58 -0.17 -17.98
N PRO A 180 10.71 -0.80 -18.40
CA PRO A 180 11.89 -0.92 -17.55
C PRO A 180 12.45 0.44 -17.12
N THR A 181 12.62 0.65 -15.82
CA THR A 181 12.96 1.97 -15.24
C THR A 181 14.25 2.58 -15.80
N SER A 182 15.24 1.75 -16.14
CA SER A 182 16.49 2.14 -16.80
C SER A 182 16.31 2.76 -18.20
N LYS A 183 15.17 2.53 -18.85
CA LYS A 183 14.84 3.04 -20.19
C LYS A 183 13.79 4.15 -20.18
N SER A 184 13.17 4.45 -19.03
CA SER A 184 12.13 5.46 -18.84
C SER A 184 12.44 6.42 -17.68
N TYR A 185 12.11 6.07 -16.44
CA TYR A 185 12.24 6.99 -15.29
C TYR A 185 13.68 7.32 -14.86
N LEU A 186 14.68 6.57 -15.32
CA LEU A 186 16.11 6.88 -15.18
C LEU A 186 16.72 7.47 -16.47
N ASN A 187 15.96 7.54 -17.56
CA ASN A 187 16.42 8.05 -18.85
C ASN A 187 16.47 9.58 -18.82
N MET A 188 17.61 10.12 -18.37
CA MET A 188 17.80 11.57 -18.24
C MET A 188 17.53 12.31 -19.56
N ASP A 189 17.98 11.78 -20.69
CA ASP A 189 17.85 12.47 -21.99
C ASP A 189 16.38 12.64 -22.38
N ALA A 190 15.57 11.58 -22.26
CA ALA A 190 14.13 11.64 -22.51
C ALA A 190 13.37 12.57 -21.54
N ILE A 191 13.83 12.68 -20.29
CA ILE A 191 13.27 13.60 -19.30
C ILE A 191 13.67 15.06 -19.62
N MET A 192 14.92 15.32 -20.02
CA MET A 192 15.37 16.65 -20.47
C MET A 192 14.58 17.11 -21.72
N ASP A 193 14.30 16.22 -22.67
CA ASP A 193 13.45 16.51 -23.81
C ASP A 193 11.98 16.77 -23.41
N ALA A 194 11.45 16.03 -22.44
CA ALA A 194 10.11 16.27 -21.90
C ALA A 194 10.00 17.66 -21.25
N ILE A 195 11.03 18.10 -20.53
CA ILE A 195 11.11 19.44 -19.92
C ILE A 195 11.15 20.52 -21.02
N LYS A 196 12.03 20.37 -22.03
CA LYS A 196 12.14 21.30 -23.16
C LYS A 196 10.84 21.43 -23.96
N ARG A 197 10.15 20.31 -24.21
CA ARG A 197 8.86 20.27 -24.94
C ARG A 197 7.71 20.91 -24.18
N THR A 198 7.74 20.91 -22.85
CA THR A 198 6.63 21.41 -22.01
C THR A 198 6.89 22.79 -21.41
N GLY A 199 8.14 23.23 -21.37
CA GLY A 199 8.52 24.51 -20.76
C GLY A 199 8.37 24.51 -19.24
N ALA A 200 8.62 23.37 -18.58
CA ALA A 200 8.62 23.29 -17.13
C ALA A 200 9.81 24.08 -16.54
N GLN A 201 9.51 24.99 -15.61
CA GLN A 201 10.51 25.91 -15.01
C GLN A 201 11.34 25.23 -13.91
N ALA A 202 10.81 24.14 -13.35
CA ALA A 202 11.42 23.39 -12.28
C ALA A 202 11.03 21.91 -12.33
N VAL A 203 11.84 21.05 -11.71
CA VAL A 203 11.62 19.60 -11.62
C VAL A 203 11.57 19.18 -10.15
N HIS A 204 10.47 18.54 -9.77
CA HIS A 204 10.38 17.82 -8.49
C HIS A 204 10.72 16.34 -8.72
N PRO A 205 11.80 15.79 -8.15
CA PRO A 205 12.18 14.41 -8.36
C PRO A 205 11.41 13.42 -7.49
N GLY A 206 10.80 13.88 -6.38
CA GLY A 206 10.18 13.00 -5.39
C GLY A 206 11.26 12.28 -4.57
N TYR A 207 11.18 10.95 -4.50
CA TYR A 207 12.20 10.09 -3.90
C TYR A 207 12.59 8.94 -4.83
N GLY A 208 13.83 8.46 -4.69
CA GLY A 208 14.39 7.48 -5.60
C GLY A 208 14.54 8.00 -7.04
N PHE A 209 14.74 7.08 -7.98
CA PHE A 209 15.04 7.38 -9.39
C PHE A 209 16.21 8.36 -9.55
N LEU A 210 15.92 9.65 -9.80
CA LEU A 210 16.91 10.70 -10.03
C LEU A 210 16.98 11.73 -8.89
N SER A 211 16.30 11.50 -7.76
CA SER A 211 16.29 12.46 -6.63
C SER A 211 17.64 12.70 -5.97
N GLU A 212 18.56 11.76 -6.09
CA GLU A 212 19.90 11.83 -5.48
C GLU A 212 20.98 11.70 -6.57
N ASN A 213 20.64 12.06 -7.81
CA ASN A 213 21.55 11.97 -8.95
C ASN A 213 22.17 13.34 -9.29
N LYS A 214 23.43 13.53 -8.89
CA LYS A 214 24.17 14.79 -9.11
C LYS A 214 24.29 15.21 -10.58
N GLU A 215 24.37 14.27 -11.52
CA GLU A 215 24.47 14.57 -12.96
C GLU A 215 23.13 15.08 -13.51
N PHE A 216 22.00 14.53 -13.07
CA PHE A 216 20.68 15.05 -13.43
C PHE A 216 20.46 16.47 -12.90
N ALA A 217 20.77 16.72 -11.63
CA ALA A 217 20.68 18.07 -11.05
C ALA A 217 21.61 19.08 -11.78
N ARG A 218 22.83 18.66 -12.16
CA ARG A 218 23.76 19.48 -12.97
C ARG A 218 23.21 19.79 -14.36
N ARG A 219 22.59 18.83 -15.05
CA ARG A 219 21.96 19.01 -16.38
C ARG A 219 20.78 19.98 -16.34
N LEU A 220 19.95 19.91 -15.29
CA LEU A 220 18.85 20.84 -15.08
C LEU A 220 19.35 22.28 -14.91
N ALA A 221 20.37 22.47 -14.08
CA ALA A 221 20.98 23.79 -13.87
C ALA A 221 21.58 24.38 -15.15
N ALA A 222 22.18 23.56 -16.02
CA ALA A 222 22.73 23.99 -17.31
C ALA A 222 21.65 24.50 -18.29
N GLU A 223 20.42 24.02 -18.19
CA GLU A 223 19.26 24.48 -18.98
C GLU A 223 18.42 25.55 -18.24
N SER A 224 18.95 26.11 -17.13
CA SER A 224 18.25 27.06 -16.23
C SER A 224 16.96 26.52 -15.59
N VAL A 225 16.80 25.19 -15.51
CA VAL A 225 15.65 24.53 -14.88
C VAL A 225 15.94 24.29 -13.41
N THR A 226 15.06 24.70 -12.51
CA THR A 226 15.30 24.56 -11.06
C THR A 226 15.06 23.14 -10.58
N PHE A 227 16.08 22.47 -10.04
CA PHE A 227 15.90 21.24 -9.28
C PHE A 227 15.27 21.53 -7.91
N ILE A 228 14.17 20.84 -7.57
CA ILE A 228 13.46 21.00 -6.29
C ILE A 228 13.99 19.95 -5.30
N GLY A 229 15.16 20.23 -4.76
CA GLY A 229 15.95 19.37 -3.89
C GLY A 229 17.22 20.13 -3.42
N PRO A 230 18.15 19.45 -2.75
CA PRO A 230 19.46 20.01 -2.43
C PRO A 230 20.32 20.27 -3.68
N ASP A 231 21.46 20.92 -3.50
CA ASP A 231 22.39 21.22 -4.58
C ASP A 231 23.29 20.01 -4.95
N THR A 232 24.03 20.14 -6.06
CA THR A 232 24.92 19.08 -6.54
C THR A 232 26.08 18.78 -5.59
N HIS A 233 26.44 19.70 -4.70
CA HIS A 233 27.51 19.51 -3.72
C HIS A 233 27.03 18.63 -2.57
N ALA A 234 25.90 18.96 -1.93
CA ALA A 234 25.31 18.17 -0.86
C ALA A 234 24.92 16.75 -1.33
N ILE A 235 24.37 16.59 -2.54
CA ILE A 235 24.07 15.28 -3.13
C ILE A 235 25.33 14.43 -3.29
N GLN A 236 26.46 15.02 -3.72
CA GLN A 236 27.72 14.27 -3.81
C GLN A 236 28.26 13.95 -2.41
N ALA A 237 28.38 14.97 -1.55
CA ALA A 237 29.05 14.88 -0.26
C ALA A 237 28.40 13.86 0.69
N MET A 238 27.08 13.67 0.59
CA MET A 238 26.34 12.67 1.36
C MET A 238 26.20 11.31 0.65
N GLY A 239 26.57 11.22 -0.63
CA GLY A 239 26.43 10.02 -1.45
C GLY A 239 27.58 9.00 -1.34
N ASP A 240 28.74 9.41 -0.82
CA ASP A 240 29.84 8.51 -0.42
C ASP A 240 29.85 8.39 1.11
N LYS A 241 29.82 7.16 1.64
CA LYS A 241 29.76 6.92 3.10
C LYS A 241 31.03 7.33 3.84
N ILE A 242 32.18 7.41 3.17
CA ILE A 242 33.44 7.87 3.74
C ILE A 242 33.49 9.40 3.76
N GLU A 243 33.13 10.07 2.65
CA GLU A 243 33.07 11.54 2.58
C GLU A 243 32.05 12.09 3.61
N SER A 244 30.86 11.49 3.67
CA SER A 244 29.80 11.87 4.59
C SER A 244 30.14 11.62 6.06
N LYS A 245 30.80 10.51 6.40
CA LYS A 245 31.26 10.24 7.76
C LYS A 245 32.33 11.23 8.23
N LEU A 246 33.26 11.61 7.37
CA LEU A 246 34.27 12.63 7.66
C LEU A 246 33.60 14.00 7.89
N LEU A 247 32.67 14.40 7.02
CA LEU A 247 31.91 15.64 7.17
C LEU A 247 31.04 15.66 8.43
N ALA A 248 30.42 14.52 8.80
CA ALA A 248 29.68 14.38 10.05
C ALA A 248 30.59 14.54 11.27
N LYS A 249 31.78 13.93 11.25
CA LYS A 249 32.79 14.04 12.32
C LYS A 249 33.30 15.47 12.48
N ASP A 250 33.61 16.16 11.38
CA ASP A 250 34.04 17.58 11.38
C ASP A 250 32.91 18.52 11.84
N ALA A 251 31.66 18.21 11.48
CA ALA A 251 30.45 18.89 11.98
C ALA A 251 30.12 18.55 13.45
N LYS A 252 30.93 17.72 14.12
CA LYS A 252 30.75 17.25 15.51
C LYS A 252 29.46 16.47 15.76
N VAL A 253 29.01 15.74 14.73
CA VAL A 253 27.94 14.74 14.85
C VAL A 253 28.51 13.47 15.46
N ASN A 254 27.74 12.80 16.31
CA ASN A 254 28.10 11.48 16.85
C ASN A 254 28.16 10.45 15.69
N THR A 255 29.34 9.95 15.33
CA THR A 255 29.51 8.90 14.30
C THR A 255 29.65 7.51 14.93
N ILE A 256 29.25 6.45 14.23
CA ILE A 256 29.49 5.06 14.69
C ILE A 256 31.02 4.83 14.81
N PRO A 257 31.54 4.31 15.94
CA PRO A 257 32.95 3.95 16.07
C PRO A 257 33.37 2.98 14.97
N GLY A 258 34.47 3.25 14.28
CA GLY A 258 34.90 2.45 13.13
C GLY A 258 36.19 2.98 12.52
N PHE A 259 36.57 2.41 11.37
CA PHE A 259 37.72 2.87 10.61
C PHE A 259 37.33 4.00 9.65
N ASP A 260 38.02 5.14 9.74
CA ASP A 260 37.75 6.35 8.94
C ASP A 260 38.48 6.31 7.58
N GLY A 261 38.44 5.17 6.88
CA GLY A 261 39.16 4.97 5.62
C GLY A 261 38.74 3.70 4.87
N VAL A 262 39.36 3.47 3.71
CA VAL A 262 39.14 2.27 2.89
C VAL A 262 40.01 1.12 3.41
N VAL A 263 39.38 -0.02 3.68
CA VAL A 263 40.08 -1.26 4.07
C VAL A 263 40.62 -1.95 2.81
N LYS A 264 41.92 -2.26 2.78
CA LYS A 264 42.61 -2.77 1.57
C LYS A 264 42.35 -4.25 1.29
N ASP A 265 42.36 -5.06 2.34
CA ASP A 265 42.36 -6.52 2.25
C ASP A 265 41.76 -7.17 3.52
N ALA A 266 41.60 -8.50 3.48
CA ALA A 266 40.97 -9.28 4.54
C ALA A 266 41.83 -9.42 5.82
N ASP A 267 43.15 -9.20 5.77
CA ASP A 267 44.02 -9.20 6.95
C ASP A 267 43.96 -7.85 7.67
N GLU A 268 43.96 -6.75 6.91
CA GLU A 268 43.69 -5.41 7.44
C GLU A 268 42.26 -5.32 8.00
N ALA A 269 41.28 -5.97 7.36
CA ALA A 269 39.92 -6.09 7.88
C ALA A 269 39.90 -6.74 9.28
N VAL A 270 40.54 -7.90 9.45
CA VAL A 270 40.63 -8.60 10.75
C VAL A 270 41.36 -7.75 11.80
N ARG A 271 42.45 -7.07 11.42
CA ARG A 271 43.16 -6.16 12.34
C ARG A 271 42.23 -5.05 12.84
N ILE A 272 41.53 -4.38 11.93
CA ILE A 272 40.59 -3.29 12.23
C ILE A 272 39.42 -3.79 13.09
N SER A 273 38.84 -4.95 12.76
CA SER A 273 37.73 -5.54 13.51
C SER A 273 38.11 -5.89 14.95
N ARG A 274 39.35 -6.33 15.19
CA ARG A 274 39.90 -6.55 16.54
C ARG A 274 40.15 -5.24 17.29
N GLU A 275 40.58 -4.17 16.59
CA GLU A 275 40.78 -2.83 17.17
C GLU A 275 39.45 -2.14 17.57
N ILE A 276 38.39 -2.36 16.78
CA ILE A 276 37.00 -1.92 17.11
C ILE A 276 36.34 -2.85 18.15
N GLY A 277 36.74 -4.12 18.16
CA GLY A 277 36.14 -5.20 18.93
C GLY A 277 34.83 -5.72 18.31
N TYR A 278 34.63 -7.04 18.37
CA TYR A 278 33.43 -7.70 17.84
C TYR A 278 32.15 -7.45 18.65
N PRO A 279 30.95 -7.62 18.07
CA PRO A 279 30.68 -7.73 16.63
C PRO A 279 30.95 -6.42 15.87
N VAL A 280 31.18 -6.56 14.57
CA VAL A 280 31.38 -5.45 13.62
C VAL A 280 30.43 -5.57 12.42
N MET A 281 30.26 -4.48 11.68
CA MET A 281 29.53 -4.40 10.43
C MET A 281 30.49 -3.95 9.33
N ILE A 282 30.67 -4.78 8.32
CA ILE A 282 31.36 -4.49 7.07
C ILE A 282 30.33 -3.86 6.12
N LYS A 283 30.66 -2.74 5.48
CA LYS A 283 29.77 -2.04 4.52
C LYS A 283 30.52 -1.63 3.25
N ALA A 284 29.84 -1.66 2.11
CA ALA A 284 30.28 -1.01 0.88
C ALA A 284 30.27 0.53 1.00
N SER A 285 31.31 1.21 0.47
CA SER A 285 31.43 2.68 0.47
C SER A 285 30.36 3.36 -0.38
N ALA A 286 29.99 2.74 -1.50
CA ALA A 286 28.91 3.16 -2.38
C ALA A 286 27.64 2.32 -2.14
N GLY A 287 26.50 2.82 -2.65
CA GLY A 287 25.23 2.09 -2.68
C GLY A 287 24.43 2.13 -1.37
N GLY A 288 23.11 2.01 -1.46
CA GLY A 288 22.17 2.06 -0.33
C GLY A 288 21.31 0.79 -0.20
N GLY A 289 20.40 0.77 0.77
CA GLY A 289 19.42 -0.31 0.94
C GLY A 289 19.98 -1.63 1.49
N GLY A 290 21.15 -1.61 2.14
CA GLY A 290 21.73 -2.78 2.81
C GLY A 290 22.46 -3.78 1.91
N LYS A 291 22.59 -3.53 0.61
CA LYS A 291 23.47 -4.32 -0.28
C LYS A 291 24.94 -4.09 0.08
N GLY A 292 25.75 -5.15 -0.01
CA GLY A 292 27.16 -5.13 0.39
C GLY A 292 27.37 -4.83 1.87
N MET A 293 26.45 -5.26 2.74
CA MET A 293 26.56 -5.13 4.19
C MET A 293 26.50 -6.48 4.89
N ARG A 294 27.48 -6.78 5.75
CA ARG A 294 27.59 -8.06 6.47
C ARG A 294 28.06 -7.83 7.90
N ILE A 295 27.41 -8.50 8.86
CA ILE A 295 27.85 -8.56 10.26
C ILE A 295 28.95 -9.63 10.35
N ALA A 296 29.97 -9.38 11.17
CA ALA A 296 30.94 -10.39 11.58
C ALA A 296 31.10 -10.40 13.12
N TRP A 297 31.01 -11.58 13.70
CA TRP A 297 31.15 -11.87 15.13
C TRP A 297 32.57 -12.30 15.50
N ASP A 298 33.38 -12.74 14.54
CA ASP A 298 34.78 -13.16 14.72
C ASP A 298 35.69 -12.87 13.50
N ASP A 299 36.92 -13.36 13.58
CA ASP A 299 37.98 -13.16 12.57
C ASP A 299 37.76 -13.96 11.27
N GLU A 300 37.06 -15.10 11.31
CA GLU A 300 36.80 -15.95 10.15
C GLU A 300 35.62 -15.40 9.36
N GLU A 301 34.52 -15.06 10.04
CA GLU A 301 33.40 -14.31 9.45
C GLU A 301 33.84 -12.95 8.88
N THR A 302 34.84 -12.29 9.49
CA THR A 302 35.37 -11.02 8.95
C THR A 302 36.05 -11.20 7.60
N ARG A 303 36.79 -12.30 7.39
CA ARG A 303 37.51 -12.56 6.13
C ARG A 303 36.55 -12.88 4.99
N ASP A 304 35.61 -13.79 5.25
CA ASP A 304 34.57 -14.14 4.30
C ASP A 304 33.63 -12.96 4.04
N GLY A 305 33.23 -12.24 5.10
CA GLY A 305 32.43 -11.02 5.03
C GLY A 305 33.07 -9.92 4.19
N PHE A 306 34.39 -9.70 4.31
CA PHE A 306 35.14 -8.79 3.44
C PHE A 306 35.13 -9.27 1.98
N ARG A 307 35.50 -10.53 1.73
CA ARG A 307 35.55 -11.12 0.37
C ARG A 307 34.20 -11.01 -0.34
N PHE A 308 33.12 -11.43 0.31
CA PHE A 308 31.78 -11.41 -0.27
C PHE A 308 31.25 -9.98 -0.45
N SER A 309 31.45 -9.08 0.52
CA SER A 309 30.96 -7.69 0.41
C SER A 309 31.69 -6.92 -0.69
N SER A 310 32.99 -7.17 -0.90
CA SER A 310 33.77 -6.52 -1.96
C SER A 310 33.30 -6.97 -3.35
N GLN A 311 33.08 -8.27 -3.54
CA GLN A 311 32.52 -8.84 -4.78
C GLN A 311 31.09 -8.33 -5.06
N GLU A 312 30.25 -8.23 -4.03
CA GLU A 312 28.88 -7.72 -4.12
C GLU A 312 28.86 -6.21 -4.45
N ALA A 313 29.76 -5.43 -3.86
CA ALA A 313 29.90 -3.99 -4.11
C ALA A 313 30.42 -3.71 -5.53
N ALA A 314 31.50 -4.40 -5.95
CA ALA A 314 32.06 -4.27 -7.29
C ALA A 314 31.04 -4.61 -8.38
N SER A 315 30.26 -5.68 -8.20
CA SER A 315 29.24 -6.12 -9.16
C SER A 315 27.95 -5.27 -9.14
N SER A 316 27.55 -4.73 -7.98
CA SER A 316 26.33 -3.92 -7.85
C SER A 316 26.53 -2.43 -8.17
N PHE A 317 27.71 -1.88 -7.89
CA PHE A 317 27.96 -0.44 -7.87
C PHE A 317 29.22 -0.01 -8.65
N GLY A 318 30.08 -0.94 -9.06
CA GLY A 318 31.34 -0.62 -9.75
C GLY A 318 32.42 -0.03 -8.83
N ASP A 319 32.27 -0.21 -7.51
CA ASP A 319 33.13 0.31 -6.46
C ASP A 319 33.32 -0.79 -5.41
N ASP A 320 34.56 -1.20 -5.18
CA ASP A 320 34.95 -2.31 -4.30
C ASP A 320 35.39 -1.86 -2.90
N ARG A 321 35.44 -0.54 -2.65
CA ARG A 321 35.88 0.05 -1.38
C ARG A 321 34.95 -0.36 -0.24
N LEU A 322 35.51 -0.95 0.81
CA LEU A 322 34.79 -1.31 2.04
C LEU A 322 35.24 -0.47 3.24
N LEU A 323 34.31 -0.29 4.18
CA LEU A 323 34.50 0.32 5.49
C LEU A 323 33.99 -0.63 6.59
N ILE A 324 34.57 -0.53 7.79
CA ILE A 324 34.23 -1.38 8.94
C ILE A 324 33.87 -0.50 10.14
N GLU A 325 32.73 -0.82 10.76
CA GLU A 325 32.17 -0.09 11.89
C GLU A 325 31.73 -1.03 13.00
N LYS A 326 31.59 -0.52 14.23
CA LYS A 326 31.03 -1.26 15.34
C LYS A 326 29.59 -1.64 15.04
N PHE A 327 29.24 -2.93 15.19
CA PHE A 327 27.83 -3.32 15.16
C PHE A 327 27.18 -2.90 16.47
N ILE A 328 26.20 -1.99 16.38
CA ILE A 328 25.31 -1.64 17.49
C ILE A 328 24.23 -2.72 17.57
N ASP A 329 24.20 -3.49 18.65
CA ASP A 329 23.21 -4.56 18.81
C ASP A 329 21.86 -4.03 19.29
N ASN A 330 20.77 -4.62 18.77
CA ASN A 330 19.37 -4.26 19.01
C ASN A 330 19.05 -2.75 18.91
N PRO A 331 19.52 -2.02 17.87
CA PRO A 331 19.32 -0.59 17.77
C PRO A 331 17.87 -0.24 17.43
N ARG A 332 17.52 1.03 17.64
CA ARG A 332 16.35 1.67 17.03
C ARG A 332 16.81 2.50 15.84
N HIS A 333 16.02 2.49 14.77
CA HIS A 333 16.21 3.39 13.64
C HIS A 333 15.39 4.65 13.93
N ILE A 334 16.05 5.77 14.24
CA ILE A 334 15.39 7.05 14.53
C ILE A 334 16.04 8.13 13.67
N GLU A 335 15.23 8.85 12.90
CA GLU A 335 15.70 9.78 11.89
C GLU A 335 15.14 11.18 12.11
N ILE A 336 15.92 12.21 11.77
CA ILE A 336 15.55 13.62 11.93
C ILE A 336 15.18 14.20 10.56
N GLN A 337 13.97 14.73 10.44
CA GLN A 337 13.61 15.56 9.28
C GLN A 337 14.33 16.90 9.39
N VAL A 338 15.14 17.26 8.39
CA VAL A 338 15.68 18.62 8.25
C VAL A 338 14.99 19.36 7.10
N LEU A 339 14.91 20.67 7.24
CA LEU A 339 14.45 21.60 6.21
C LEU A 339 15.37 22.83 6.22
N ALA A 340 15.99 23.15 5.09
CA ALA A 340 16.96 24.23 4.99
C ALA A 340 16.70 25.11 3.75
N ASP A 341 17.10 26.38 3.80
CA ASP A 341 16.98 27.32 2.68
C ASP A 341 18.32 27.76 2.07
N LYS A 342 18.23 28.46 0.94
CA LYS A 342 19.38 29.00 0.21
C LYS A 342 20.03 30.23 0.88
N HIS A 343 19.56 30.61 2.07
CA HIS A 343 20.07 31.73 2.88
C HIS A 343 20.84 31.26 4.12
N GLY A 344 21.00 29.94 4.30
CA GLY A 344 21.72 29.34 5.43
C GLY A 344 20.86 29.08 6.67
N ASN A 345 19.55 29.29 6.61
CA ASN A 345 18.64 28.85 7.66
C ASN A 345 18.41 27.34 7.52
N ALA A 346 18.42 26.62 8.63
CA ALA A 346 18.07 25.21 8.69
C ALA A 346 17.40 24.89 10.02
N LEU A 347 16.38 24.03 9.95
CA LEU A 347 15.52 23.59 11.04
C LEU A 347 15.47 22.06 11.10
N TRP A 348 15.24 21.51 12.29
CA TRP A 348 14.76 20.14 12.44
C TRP A 348 13.24 20.14 12.69
N LEU A 349 12.53 19.23 12.03
CA LEU A 349 11.07 19.10 12.10
C LEU A 349 10.66 17.87 12.91
N ASN A 350 11.32 17.73 14.06
CA ASN A 350 11.29 16.56 14.94
C ASN A 350 11.79 15.26 14.27
N GLU A 351 11.68 14.15 15.01
CA GLU A 351 12.11 12.82 14.59
C GLU A 351 10.96 11.93 14.09
N ARG A 352 11.33 10.86 13.38
CA ARG A 352 10.50 9.68 13.12
C ARG A 352 11.22 8.44 13.62
N GLU A 353 10.51 7.52 14.25
CA GLU A 353 11.03 6.19 14.58
C GLU A 353 10.57 5.19 13.51
N CYS A 354 11.54 4.59 12.82
CA CYS A 354 11.36 3.68 11.69
C CYS A 354 11.83 2.25 12.02
N SER A 355 11.89 1.91 13.32
CA SER A 355 12.44 0.65 13.83
C SER A 355 11.74 -0.61 13.28
N ILE A 356 10.48 -0.52 12.84
CA ILE A 356 9.77 -1.67 12.25
C ILE A 356 10.11 -1.79 10.77
N GLN A 357 11.13 -2.61 10.50
CA GLN A 357 11.65 -2.87 9.16
C GLN A 357 11.77 -4.38 8.88
N ARG A 358 11.69 -4.75 7.60
CA ARG A 358 11.88 -6.10 7.07
C ARG A 358 13.01 -6.07 6.05
N ARG A 359 14.09 -6.83 6.27
CA ARG A 359 15.28 -6.86 5.37
C ARG A 359 15.76 -5.43 5.01
N ASN A 360 15.83 -4.54 6.01
CA ASN A 360 16.16 -3.10 5.90
C ASN A 360 15.14 -2.22 5.15
N GLN A 361 14.00 -2.75 4.69
CA GLN A 361 12.90 -1.96 4.15
C GLN A 361 11.94 -1.58 5.28
N LYS A 362 11.69 -0.27 5.47
CA LYS A 362 10.77 0.26 6.49
C LYS A 362 9.32 -0.15 6.17
N VAL A 363 8.54 -0.46 7.22
CA VAL A 363 7.18 -1.04 7.12
C VAL A 363 6.15 -0.27 7.96
N VAL A 364 6.52 0.10 9.19
CA VAL A 364 5.72 0.94 10.09
C VAL A 364 6.62 2.02 10.69
N GLU A 365 6.16 3.26 10.64
CA GLU A 365 6.88 4.44 11.08
C GLU A 365 6.00 5.28 12.02
N GLU A 366 6.59 5.94 13.01
CA GLU A 366 5.84 6.83 13.91
C GLU A 366 6.56 8.13 14.27
N ALA A 367 5.79 9.17 14.55
CA ALA A 367 6.29 10.49 14.92
C ALA A 367 5.43 11.08 16.06
N PRO A 368 6.04 11.57 17.16
CA PRO A 368 7.45 11.42 17.55
C PRO A 368 7.83 9.96 17.89
N SER A 369 9.08 9.73 18.27
CA SER A 369 9.56 8.45 18.84
C SER A 369 9.03 8.24 20.26
N THR A 370 8.74 6.98 20.62
CA THR A 370 8.42 6.58 22.00
C THR A 370 9.63 6.57 22.94
N PHE A 371 10.84 6.52 22.37
CA PHE A 371 12.07 6.28 23.13
C PHE A 371 12.80 7.58 23.53
N LEU A 372 12.72 8.62 22.69
CA LEU A 372 13.44 9.87 22.94
C LEU A 372 12.73 10.78 23.97
N ASP A 373 13.48 11.16 25.00
CA ASP A 373 13.16 12.30 25.86
C ASP A 373 13.43 13.64 25.14
N PRO A 374 12.95 14.78 25.67
CA PRO A 374 13.14 16.09 25.05
C PRO A 374 14.61 16.52 24.89
N GLU A 375 15.51 16.08 25.77
CA GLU A 375 16.92 16.46 25.72
C GLU A 375 17.65 15.72 24.58
N THR A 376 17.50 14.39 24.53
CA THR A 376 18.08 13.56 23.45
C THR A 376 17.53 14.00 22.08
N ARG A 377 16.22 14.26 21.99
CA ARG A 377 15.56 14.79 20.78
C ARG A 377 16.15 16.13 20.34
N ARG A 378 16.39 17.06 21.27
CA ARG A 378 17.03 18.35 20.98
C ARG A 378 18.47 18.16 20.49
N LEU A 379 19.26 17.32 21.15
CA LEU A 379 20.66 17.04 20.76
C LEU A 379 20.76 16.42 19.36
N MET A 380 19.89 15.45 19.04
CA MET A 380 19.80 14.87 17.69
C MET A 380 19.39 15.91 16.64
N GLY A 381 18.39 16.75 16.95
CA GLY A 381 17.94 17.85 16.08
C GLY A 381 19.03 18.89 15.80
N GLU A 382 19.76 19.31 16.83
CA GLU A 382 20.87 20.25 16.73
C GLU A 382 22.04 19.68 15.91
N GLN A 383 22.42 18.41 16.12
CA GLN A 383 23.46 17.77 15.30
C GLN A 383 23.03 17.55 13.84
N ALA A 384 21.76 17.21 13.58
CA ALA A 384 21.24 17.09 12.22
C ALA A 384 21.25 18.45 11.48
N VAL A 385 20.91 19.54 12.16
CA VAL A 385 21.02 20.91 11.61
C VAL A 385 22.49 21.36 11.47
N ALA A 386 23.40 20.92 12.34
CA ALA A 386 24.83 21.18 12.19
C ALA A 386 25.39 20.52 10.92
N LEU A 387 25.04 19.25 10.67
CA LEU A 387 25.41 18.54 9.43
C LEU A 387 24.83 19.23 8.19
N ALA A 388 23.53 19.54 8.21
CA ALA A 388 22.86 20.22 7.10
C ALA A 388 23.53 21.57 6.77
N LYS A 389 23.96 22.33 7.79
CA LYS A 389 24.71 23.59 7.59
C LYS A 389 26.13 23.38 7.09
N ALA A 390 26.85 22.35 7.58
CA ALA A 390 28.21 22.03 7.13
C ALA A 390 28.26 21.76 5.62
N VAL A 391 27.28 21.03 5.09
CA VAL A 391 27.19 20.69 3.65
C VAL A 391 26.39 21.72 2.82
N LYS A 392 26.00 22.85 3.43
CA LYS A 392 25.18 23.92 2.80
C LYS A 392 23.87 23.40 2.19
N TYR A 393 23.26 22.43 2.86
CA TYR A 393 22.03 21.77 2.44
C TYR A 393 20.89 22.77 2.21
N SER A 394 20.02 22.48 1.25
CA SER A 394 18.77 23.21 1.04
C SER A 394 17.66 22.27 0.58
N SER A 395 16.41 22.71 0.67
CA SER A 395 15.21 21.86 0.54
C SER A 395 15.03 20.92 1.76
N ALA A 396 14.16 19.93 1.64
CA ALA A 396 13.94 18.91 2.67
C ALA A 396 14.92 17.73 2.52
N GLY A 397 15.44 17.23 3.64
CA GLY A 397 16.33 16.08 3.72
C GLY A 397 16.16 15.33 5.03
N THR A 398 16.82 14.19 5.21
CA THR A 398 16.70 13.40 6.45
C THR A 398 18.04 12.85 6.90
N VAL A 399 18.35 13.03 8.18
CA VAL A 399 19.56 12.47 8.82
C VAL A 399 19.12 11.25 9.61
N GLU A 400 19.57 10.07 9.19
CA GLU A 400 19.23 8.79 9.83
C GLU A 400 20.24 8.48 10.96
N PHE A 401 19.75 8.04 12.12
CA PHE A 401 20.58 7.62 13.26
C PHE A 401 20.20 6.21 13.73
N LEU A 402 21.20 5.47 14.19
CA LEU A 402 21.01 4.30 15.04
C LEU A 402 21.11 4.73 16.50
N VAL A 403 20.11 4.37 17.30
CA VAL A 403 20.05 4.70 18.74
C VAL A 403 20.11 3.42 19.57
N ASP A 404 21.04 3.35 20.52
CA ASP A 404 21.23 2.19 21.39
C ASP A 404 20.27 2.17 22.60
N SER A 405 20.29 1.07 23.36
CA SER A 405 19.46 0.90 24.56
C SER A 405 19.76 1.88 25.71
N LYS A 406 20.85 2.65 25.63
CA LYS A 406 21.27 3.69 26.58
C LYS A 406 21.01 5.10 26.06
N LYS A 407 20.37 5.24 24.88
CA LYS A 407 20.14 6.52 24.15
C LYS A 407 21.40 7.17 23.57
N ASN A 408 22.51 6.45 23.45
CA ASN A 408 23.60 6.90 22.58
C ASN A 408 23.10 6.79 21.13
N PHE A 409 23.14 7.91 20.41
CA PHE A 409 22.73 7.98 19.02
C PHE A 409 23.95 8.20 18.12
N PHE A 410 23.96 7.53 16.97
CA PHE A 410 25.07 7.52 16.03
C PHE A 410 24.54 7.71 14.60
N PHE A 411 25.14 8.65 13.86
CA PHE A 411 24.86 8.94 12.45
C PHE A 411 25.06 7.68 11.59
N LEU A 412 24.06 7.39 10.74
CA LEU A 412 24.09 6.29 9.79
C LEU A 412 24.35 6.80 8.37
N GLU A 413 23.48 7.69 7.87
CA GLU A 413 23.60 8.36 6.57
C GLU A 413 22.69 9.61 6.52
N MET A 414 22.84 10.46 5.50
CA MET A 414 21.92 11.56 5.22
C MET A 414 21.26 11.36 3.85
N ASN A 415 19.97 11.05 3.86
CA ASN A 415 19.16 10.92 2.65
C ASN A 415 18.85 12.32 2.08
N THR A 416 19.30 12.57 0.85
CA THR A 416 19.38 13.89 0.22
C THR A 416 18.11 14.28 -0.52
N ARG A 417 16.96 13.92 0.05
CA ARG A 417 15.64 13.99 -0.58
C ARG A 417 14.53 14.03 0.47
N LEU A 418 13.31 14.24 0.00
CA LEU A 418 12.12 13.92 0.79
C LEU A 418 12.09 12.41 1.09
N GLN A 419 11.79 12.03 2.33
CA GLN A 419 11.54 10.62 2.67
C GLN A 419 10.14 10.18 2.22
N VAL A 420 9.89 8.87 2.20
CA VAL A 420 8.58 8.29 1.85
C VAL A 420 7.58 8.61 2.97
N GLU A 421 8.04 8.33 4.19
CA GLU A 421 7.50 8.51 5.54
C GLU A 421 7.43 9.98 6.02
N HIS A 422 7.59 10.95 5.13
CA HIS A 422 7.38 12.36 5.47
C HIS A 422 5.96 12.70 6.01
N PRO A 423 4.85 12.02 5.63
CA PRO A 423 3.49 12.37 6.07
C PRO A 423 3.27 12.45 7.58
N ILE A 424 3.92 11.60 8.38
CA ILE A 424 3.77 11.61 9.84
C ILE A 424 4.40 12.86 10.47
N THR A 425 5.50 13.38 9.91
CA THR A 425 6.05 14.69 10.27
C THR A 425 5.08 15.82 9.91
N GLU A 426 4.44 15.76 8.74
CA GLU A 426 3.41 16.75 8.35
C GLU A 426 2.21 16.74 9.31
N CYS A 427 1.79 15.56 9.77
CA CYS A 427 0.67 15.41 10.70
C CYS A 427 0.96 16.00 12.09
N ILE A 428 2.18 15.87 12.63
CA ILE A 428 2.53 16.46 13.95
C ILE A 428 2.99 17.92 13.88
N THR A 429 3.54 18.39 12.75
CA THR A 429 4.00 19.79 12.60
C THR A 429 2.96 20.72 12.00
N GLY A 430 2.04 20.20 11.18
CA GLY A 430 1.09 20.99 10.38
C GLY A 430 1.66 21.54 9.07
N LEU A 431 2.91 21.25 8.73
CA LEU A 431 3.59 21.76 7.53
C LEU A 431 3.38 20.85 6.31
N ASP A 432 3.17 21.44 5.13
CA ASP A 432 3.25 20.74 3.83
C ASP A 432 4.71 20.82 3.35
N LEU A 433 5.45 19.71 3.44
CA LEU A 433 6.90 19.71 3.18
C LEU A 433 7.19 19.95 1.70
N VAL A 434 6.34 19.46 0.80
CA VAL A 434 6.44 19.74 -0.65
C VAL A 434 6.25 21.24 -0.92
N GLN A 435 5.34 21.92 -0.20
CA GLN A 435 5.16 23.36 -0.33
C GLN A 435 6.43 24.13 0.07
N GLU A 436 7.04 23.79 1.20
CA GLU A 436 8.29 24.43 1.63
C GLU A 436 9.47 24.10 0.69
N MET A 437 9.57 22.87 0.18
CA MET A 437 10.57 22.51 -0.86
C MET A 437 10.42 23.39 -2.11
N ILE A 438 9.19 23.58 -2.60
CA ILE A 438 8.91 24.44 -3.78
C ILE A 438 9.29 25.91 -3.49
N ARG A 439 8.96 26.43 -2.30
CA ARG A 439 9.29 27.81 -1.90
C ARG A 439 10.80 28.03 -1.75
N VAL A 440 11.50 27.12 -1.09
CA VAL A 440 12.97 27.15 -0.96
C VAL A 440 13.65 27.02 -2.33
N ALA A 441 13.18 26.13 -3.20
CA ALA A 441 13.75 25.96 -4.53
C ALA A 441 13.69 27.27 -5.34
N LYS A 442 12.59 28.03 -5.24
CA LYS A 442 12.44 29.36 -5.82
C LYS A 442 13.38 30.42 -5.21
N GLY A 443 13.87 30.21 -3.99
CA GLY A 443 14.76 31.12 -3.27
C GLY A 443 14.08 31.91 -2.14
N TYR A 444 12.85 31.57 -1.75
CA TYR A 444 12.25 32.15 -0.54
C TYR A 444 12.93 31.59 0.73
N PRO A 445 13.07 32.40 1.80
CA PRO A 445 13.53 31.91 3.09
C PRO A 445 12.46 31.08 3.81
N LEU A 446 12.89 30.31 4.80
CA LEU A 446 11.99 29.60 5.72
C LEU A 446 11.12 30.62 6.48
N ARG A 447 9.81 30.36 6.57
CA ARG A 447 8.87 31.21 7.33
C ARG A 447 8.99 31.03 8.84
N HIS A 448 9.38 29.83 9.26
CA HIS A 448 9.40 29.37 10.64
C HIS A 448 10.81 29.45 11.23
N LYS A 449 10.90 29.65 12.54
CA LYS A 449 12.09 29.44 13.36
C LYS A 449 11.95 28.14 14.13
N GLN A 450 13.03 27.67 14.73
CA GLN A 450 13.03 26.39 15.45
C GLN A 450 12.06 26.34 16.65
N ALA A 451 11.79 27.50 17.26
CA ALA A 451 10.81 27.64 18.36
C ALA A 451 9.34 27.61 17.89
N ASP A 452 9.10 27.77 16.59
CA ASP A 452 7.75 27.77 16.00
C ASP A 452 7.30 26.36 15.56
N ILE A 453 8.19 25.35 15.68
CA ILE A 453 7.95 23.97 15.24
C ILE A 453 7.30 23.16 16.38
N PRO A 454 6.04 22.70 16.23
CA PRO A 454 5.32 22.01 17.31
C PRO A 454 5.48 20.48 17.25
N ILE A 455 4.98 19.82 18.30
CA ILE A 455 4.66 18.38 18.31
C ILE A 455 3.18 18.25 18.67
N ASN A 456 2.30 18.31 17.66
CA ASN A 456 0.86 18.27 17.84
C ASN A 456 0.34 16.82 17.85
N GLY A 457 0.41 16.17 19.01
CA GLY A 457 -0.09 14.81 19.19
C GLY A 457 0.88 13.75 18.64
N TRP A 458 0.33 12.73 17.99
CA TRP A 458 1.09 11.58 17.47
C TRP A 458 0.58 11.15 16.10
N ALA A 459 1.48 10.68 15.24
CA ALA A 459 1.15 10.11 13.94
C ALA A 459 1.87 8.78 13.70
N VAL A 460 1.21 7.87 12.97
CA VAL A 460 1.73 6.54 12.60
C VAL A 460 1.46 6.30 11.12
N GLU A 461 2.44 5.77 10.39
CA GLU A 461 2.34 5.35 8.99
C GLU A 461 2.51 3.84 8.90
N CYS A 462 1.81 3.23 7.95
CA CYS A 462 1.99 1.86 7.52
C CYS A 462 2.11 1.83 6.00
N ARG A 463 3.22 1.30 5.49
CA ARG A 463 3.39 1.09 4.05
C ARG A 463 2.61 -0.15 3.63
N VAL A 464 1.49 0.06 2.95
CA VAL A 464 0.71 -1.03 2.38
C VAL A 464 1.38 -1.46 1.07
N TYR A 465 1.89 -2.69 1.06
CA TYR A 465 2.58 -3.30 -0.07
C TYR A 465 1.74 -4.43 -0.67
N ALA A 466 1.81 -4.59 -1.99
CA ALA A 466 1.36 -5.76 -2.72
C ALA A 466 2.37 -6.91 -2.48
N GLU A 467 2.29 -7.53 -1.31
CA GLU A 467 3.22 -8.54 -0.81
C GLU A 467 2.47 -9.59 0.01
N ASP A 468 2.92 -10.84 -0.05
CA ASP A 468 2.37 -11.95 0.74
C ASP A 468 3.13 -12.13 2.08
N PRO A 469 2.60 -11.66 3.23
CA PRO A 469 3.33 -11.73 4.49
C PRO A 469 3.53 -13.16 4.99
N TYR A 470 2.69 -14.11 4.56
CA TYR A 470 2.78 -15.52 4.93
C TYR A 470 3.92 -16.23 4.18
N LYS A 471 4.28 -15.75 2.99
CA LYS A 471 5.44 -16.23 2.21
C LYS A 471 6.67 -15.35 2.50
N SER A 472 7.57 -15.82 3.38
CA SER A 472 8.88 -15.18 3.63
C SER A 472 8.85 -13.69 4.00
N PHE A 473 7.79 -13.24 4.70
CA PHE A 473 7.50 -11.84 5.03
C PHE A 473 7.24 -10.90 3.84
N GLY A 474 6.77 -11.40 2.71
CA GLY A 474 6.35 -10.56 1.59
C GLY A 474 7.10 -10.88 0.31
N LEU A 475 6.85 -12.06 -0.26
CA LEU A 475 7.07 -12.22 -1.70
C LEU A 475 6.15 -11.22 -2.44
N PRO A 476 6.69 -10.43 -3.40
CA PRO A 476 5.88 -9.47 -4.14
C PRO A 476 4.72 -10.12 -4.90
N SER A 477 3.56 -9.48 -4.85
CA SER A 477 2.34 -9.88 -5.55
C SER A 477 2.05 -8.88 -6.67
N ILE A 478 1.83 -9.41 -7.88
CA ILE A 478 1.43 -8.61 -9.04
C ILE A 478 0.02 -9.00 -9.49
N GLY A 479 -0.59 -8.16 -10.31
CA GLY A 479 -1.92 -8.39 -10.85
C GLY A 479 -2.81 -7.17 -10.75
N ARG A 480 -4.09 -7.36 -11.05
CA ARG A 480 -5.06 -6.27 -11.17
C ARG A 480 -5.88 -6.10 -9.91
N LEU A 481 -5.99 -4.87 -9.42
CA LEU A 481 -6.85 -4.51 -8.31
C LEU A 481 -8.32 -4.64 -8.73
N SER A 482 -8.94 -5.78 -8.40
CA SER A 482 -10.32 -6.12 -8.78
C SER A 482 -11.36 -5.42 -7.91
N GLN A 483 -10.97 -4.99 -6.70
CA GLN A 483 -11.70 -4.04 -5.86
C GLN A 483 -10.70 -3.27 -5.00
N TYR A 484 -10.93 -1.96 -4.81
CA TYR A 484 -10.06 -1.10 -4.01
C TYR A 484 -10.86 0.01 -3.31
N GLU A 485 -11.10 -0.12 -2.01
CA GLU A 485 -11.79 0.89 -1.19
C GLU A 485 -10.89 1.37 -0.04
N GLU A 486 -10.46 2.63 -0.15
CA GLU A 486 -9.64 3.33 0.84
C GLU A 486 -10.48 3.84 2.04
N PRO A 487 -10.04 3.66 3.31
CA PRO A 487 -10.81 4.01 4.52
C PRO A 487 -10.97 5.53 4.83
N HIS A 488 -11.06 6.40 3.81
CA HIS A 488 -11.21 7.88 3.93
C HIS A 488 -12.41 8.37 4.77
N LYS A 489 -13.35 7.50 5.12
CA LYS A 489 -14.53 7.85 5.94
C LYS A 489 -14.21 7.99 7.43
N LEU A 490 -13.02 7.61 7.86
CA LEU A 490 -12.57 7.64 9.25
C LEU A 490 -11.88 8.98 9.61
N LEU A 491 -12.14 9.49 10.81
CA LEU A 491 -11.52 10.72 11.31
C LEU A 491 -10.05 10.49 11.67
N GLY A 492 -9.18 11.41 11.25
CA GLY A 492 -7.74 11.33 11.53
C GLY A 492 -6.98 10.31 10.67
N VAL A 493 -7.55 9.86 9.55
CA VAL A 493 -6.88 9.00 8.57
C VAL A 493 -6.52 9.83 7.32
N ARG A 494 -5.30 9.66 6.82
CA ARG A 494 -4.76 10.21 5.56
C ARG A 494 -4.23 9.05 4.74
N ILE A 495 -4.49 9.05 3.43
CA ILE A 495 -3.94 8.06 2.51
C ILE A 495 -3.27 8.77 1.33
N ASP A 496 -2.00 8.43 1.09
CA ASP A 496 -1.27 8.82 -0.10
C ASP A 496 -1.04 7.57 -0.97
N SER A 497 -1.76 7.53 -2.08
CA SER A 497 -1.83 6.43 -3.04
C SER A 497 -1.59 6.92 -4.47
N GLY A 498 -1.14 6.00 -5.34
CA GLY A 498 -0.84 6.24 -6.76
C GLY A 498 -1.68 5.43 -7.75
N ILE A 499 -2.74 4.80 -7.23
CA ILE A 499 -3.51 3.71 -7.84
C ILE A 499 -5.00 3.93 -7.61
N GLN A 500 -5.82 3.12 -8.26
CA GLN A 500 -7.27 3.11 -8.10
C GLN A 500 -7.80 1.68 -8.30
N GLU A 501 -9.10 1.48 -8.07
CA GLU A 501 -9.77 0.27 -8.54
C GLU A 501 -9.57 0.10 -10.06
N GLY A 502 -9.24 -1.13 -10.48
CA GLY A 502 -8.90 -1.47 -11.85
C GLY A 502 -7.48 -1.12 -12.29
N SER A 503 -6.61 -0.59 -11.41
CA SER A 503 -5.17 -0.45 -11.66
C SER A 503 -4.44 -1.81 -11.62
N ASP A 504 -3.34 -1.90 -12.36
CA ASP A 504 -2.46 -3.08 -12.41
C ASP A 504 -1.16 -2.83 -11.63
N ILE A 505 -0.78 -3.77 -10.77
CA ILE A 505 0.51 -3.83 -10.08
C ILE A 505 1.46 -4.62 -10.97
N SER A 506 2.50 -3.96 -11.51
CA SER A 506 3.42 -4.52 -12.52
C SER A 506 4.80 -4.89 -11.96
N ILE A 507 5.43 -5.93 -12.49
CA ILE A 507 6.79 -6.41 -12.12
C ILE A 507 7.91 -5.34 -12.14
N TYR A 508 7.74 -4.23 -12.88
CA TYR A 508 8.80 -3.26 -13.17
C TYR A 508 9.05 -2.22 -12.07
N TYR A 509 8.13 -2.09 -11.11
CA TYR A 509 8.11 -0.99 -10.14
C TYR A 509 7.96 -1.50 -8.70
N ASP A 510 8.09 -0.57 -7.75
CA ASP A 510 7.94 -0.83 -6.31
C ASP A 510 6.53 -1.37 -5.95
N PRO A 511 6.38 -2.31 -4.99
CA PRO A 511 5.10 -2.90 -4.63
C PRO A 511 4.19 -2.02 -3.76
N MET A 512 4.58 -0.80 -3.38
CA MET A 512 3.77 0.05 -2.51
C MET A 512 2.46 0.49 -3.18
N ILE A 513 1.36 -0.04 -2.65
CA ILE A 513 -0.03 0.30 -2.98
C ILE A 513 -0.33 1.72 -2.47
N SER A 514 -0.05 1.97 -1.19
CA SER A 514 -0.34 3.25 -0.54
C SER A 514 0.39 3.40 0.79
N LYS A 515 0.60 4.63 1.21
CA LYS A 515 0.93 4.95 2.60
C LYS A 515 -0.38 5.22 3.35
N LEU A 516 -0.72 4.35 4.31
CA LEU A 516 -1.83 4.58 5.22
C LEU A 516 -1.29 5.29 6.45
N VAL A 517 -1.84 6.46 6.78
CA VAL A 517 -1.34 7.32 7.85
C VAL A 517 -2.49 7.63 8.79
N THR A 518 -2.26 7.54 10.10
CA THR A 518 -3.20 8.00 11.11
C THR A 518 -2.57 9.02 12.05
N HIS A 519 -3.40 9.91 12.57
CA HIS A 519 -3.03 10.96 13.51
C HIS A 519 -4.00 10.94 14.70
N GLY A 520 -3.52 11.29 15.90
CA GLY A 520 -4.33 11.41 17.11
C GLY A 520 -3.73 12.42 18.09
N SER A 521 -4.51 12.82 19.10
CA SER A 521 -4.05 13.68 20.20
C SER A 521 -2.94 13.03 21.04
N ASN A 522 -2.83 11.71 20.97
CA ASN A 522 -1.87 10.87 21.66
C ASN A 522 -1.65 9.56 20.88
N ARG A 523 -0.59 8.82 21.21
CA ARG A 523 -0.22 7.57 20.52
C ARG A 523 -1.34 6.53 20.52
N THR A 524 -2.01 6.31 21.66
CA THR A 524 -3.10 5.31 21.77
C THR A 524 -4.26 5.62 20.83
N GLU A 525 -4.62 6.89 20.65
CA GLU A 525 -5.62 7.31 19.68
C GLU A 525 -5.18 7.09 18.22
N ALA A 526 -3.92 7.42 17.89
CA ALA A 526 -3.37 7.19 16.55
C ALA A 526 -3.33 5.68 16.20
N LEU A 527 -2.89 4.84 17.15
CA LEU A 527 -2.88 3.38 17.03
C LEU A 527 -4.29 2.82 16.87
N LYS A 528 -5.25 3.28 17.67
CA LYS A 528 -6.66 2.83 17.56
C LYS A 528 -7.24 3.18 16.18
N ARG A 529 -6.99 4.40 15.69
CA ARG A 529 -7.37 4.81 14.33
C ARG A 529 -6.69 3.96 13.26
N MET A 530 -5.45 3.51 13.47
CA MET A 530 -4.74 2.63 12.53
C MET A 530 -5.35 1.22 12.51
N GLU A 531 -5.66 0.66 13.69
CA GLU A 531 -6.40 -0.61 13.82
C GLU A 531 -7.74 -0.54 13.05
N ASP A 532 -8.53 0.50 13.29
CA ASP A 532 -9.85 0.66 12.66
C ASP A 532 -9.73 0.91 11.15
N ALA A 533 -8.69 1.62 10.70
CA ALA A 533 -8.43 1.86 9.29
C ALA A 533 -8.01 0.60 8.53
N LEU A 534 -7.10 -0.20 9.10
CA LEU A 534 -6.64 -1.46 8.50
C LEU A 534 -7.78 -2.48 8.35
N ASP A 535 -8.68 -2.60 9.35
CA ASP A 535 -9.87 -3.46 9.23
C ASP A 535 -10.89 -2.94 8.18
N ASN A 536 -10.92 -1.62 7.92
CA ASN A 536 -11.79 -0.98 6.93
C ASN A 536 -11.17 -0.88 5.52
N TYR A 537 -9.93 -1.30 5.30
CA TYR A 537 -9.28 -1.19 3.99
C TYR A 537 -9.61 -2.42 3.12
N VAL A 538 -10.29 -2.20 1.98
CA VAL A 538 -10.62 -3.27 1.03
C VAL A 538 -9.61 -3.28 -0.11
N ILE A 539 -8.88 -4.37 -0.26
CA ILE A 539 -7.99 -4.65 -1.40
C ILE A 539 -8.27 -6.07 -1.90
N ARG A 540 -8.45 -6.24 -3.21
CA ARG A 540 -8.69 -7.54 -3.87
C ARG A 540 -7.92 -7.65 -5.20
N GLY A 541 -7.58 -8.88 -5.58
CA GLY A 541 -6.93 -9.20 -6.86
C GLY A 541 -5.40 -9.29 -6.81
N VAL A 542 -4.79 -8.80 -5.73
CA VAL A 542 -3.39 -9.07 -5.33
C VAL A 542 -3.34 -9.43 -3.86
N THR A 543 -2.30 -10.15 -3.41
CA THR A 543 -2.01 -10.35 -1.99
C THR A 543 -1.36 -9.08 -1.41
N HIS A 544 -1.60 -8.81 -0.13
CA HIS A 544 -1.18 -7.56 0.52
C HIS A 544 -0.78 -7.78 1.98
N ASN A 545 0.08 -6.89 2.50
CA ASN A 545 0.66 -7.01 3.84
C ASN A 545 -0.24 -6.51 5.00
N ILE A 546 -1.49 -6.09 4.74
CA ILE A 546 -2.44 -5.61 5.76
C ILE A 546 -2.56 -6.54 6.98
N PRO A 547 -2.61 -7.89 6.86
CA PRO A 547 -2.69 -8.78 8.02
C PRO A 547 -1.50 -8.64 8.97
N LEU A 548 -0.28 -8.45 8.43
CA LEU A 548 0.94 -8.24 9.22
C LEU A 548 0.96 -6.86 9.85
N LEU A 549 0.63 -5.81 9.08
CA LEU A 549 0.51 -4.44 9.60
C LEU A 549 -0.47 -4.37 10.77
N ARG A 550 -1.63 -5.02 10.63
CA ARG A 550 -2.68 -5.07 11.65
C ARG A 550 -2.17 -5.70 12.95
N GLU A 551 -1.53 -6.85 12.86
CA GLU A 551 -1.00 -7.58 14.01
C GLU A 551 0.09 -6.77 14.73
N VAL A 552 1.03 -6.17 13.98
CA VAL A 552 2.11 -5.31 14.51
C VAL A 552 1.53 -4.14 15.33
N ILE A 553 0.54 -3.42 14.79
CA ILE A 553 -0.09 -2.27 15.45
C ILE A 553 -0.73 -2.66 16.79
N THR A 554 -1.31 -3.85 16.91
CA THR A 554 -1.86 -4.39 18.17
C THR A 554 -0.86 -5.15 19.03
N HIS A 555 0.37 -5.42 18.57
CA HIS A 555 1.28 -6.28 19.30
C HIS A 555 1.71 -5.64 20.65
N PRO A 556 1.65 -6.34 21.79
CA PRO A 556 1.92 -5.73 23.10
C PRO A 556 3.29 -5.08 23.26
N LEU A 557 4.32 -5.53 22.53
CA LEU A 557 5.63 -4.88 22.50
C LEU A 557 5.58 -3.53 21.74
N PHE A 558 4.89 -3.49 20.61
CA PHE A 558 4.71 -2.27 19.82
C PHE A 558 3.85 -1.24 20.56
N ILE A 559 2.76 -1.66 21.20
CA ILE A 559 1.92 -0.78 22.06
C ILE A 559 2.74 -0.18 23.20
N LYS A 560 3.63 -0.96 23.83
CA LYS A 560 4.55 -0.49 24.88
C LYS A 560 5.73 0.36 24.37
N GLY A 561 5.91 0.48 23.05
CA GLY A 561 7.07 1.13 22.43
C GLY A 561 8.38 0.38 22.65
N ASN A 562 8.36 -0.89 23.06
CA ASN A 562 9.56 -1.71 23.27
C ASN A 562 9.93 -2.44 21.97
N ILE A 563 10.63 -1.74 21.06
CA ILE A 563 10.89 -2.18 19.69
C ILE A 563 12.35 -1.95 19.30
N THR A 564 12.80 -2.69 18.29
CA THR A 564 14.18 -2.69 17.74
C THR A 564 14.10 -2.92 16.23
N THR A 565 15.19 -2.70 15.50
CA THR A 565 15.30 -3.07 14.07
C THR A 565 15.21 -4.57 13.77
N LYS A 566 15.12 -5.43 14.80
CA LYS A 566 14.94 -6.89 14.69
C LYS A 566 13.50 -7.35 14.98
N PHE A 567 12.59 -6.44 15.38
CA PHE A 567 11.25 -6.77 15.91
C PHE A 567 10.50 -7.87 15.15
N LEU A 568 10.47 -7.84 13.81
CA LEU A 568 9.75 -8.84 13.02
C LEU A 568 10.39 -10.23 13.12
N THR A 569 11.72 -10.32 13.17
CA THR A 569 12.46 -11.57 13.37
C THR A 569 12.29 -12.09 14.81
N ASP A 570 12.33 -11.19 15.79
CA ASP A 570 12.24 -11.55 17.22
C ASP A 570 10.83 -12.02 17.62
N VAL A 571 9.77 -11.42 17.02
CA VAL A 571 8.37 -11.75 17.31
C VAL A 571 7.84 -12.90 16.45
N TYR A 572 8.35 -13.07 15.23
CA TYR A 572 7.87 -14.06 14.26
C TYR A 572 9.04 -14.89 13.67
N PRO A 573 9.85 -15.61 14.47
CA PRO A 573 11.03 -16.32 13.96
C PRO A 573 10.70 -17.35 12.86
N ASP A 574 9.54 -18.01 12.97
CA ASP A 574 9.06 -19.02 12.01
C ASP A 574 8.23 -18.43 10.83
N GLY A 575 8.27 -17.11 10.61
CA GLY A 575 7.37 -16.44 9.66
C GLY A 575 6.04 -15.98 10.29
N PHE A 576 5.34 -15.07 9.60
CA PHE A 576 4.02 -14.59 10.00
C PHE A 576 2.94 -15.63 9.67
N LYS A 577 2.21 -16.08 10.71
CA LYS A 577 1.21 -17.16 10.61
C LYS A 577 -0.24 -16.66 10.72
N GLY A 578 -0.47 -15.34 10.72
CA GLY A 578 -1.79 -14.72 10.94
C GLY A 578 -2.08 -14.45 12.42
N HIS A 579 -3.19 -13.77 12.67
CA HIS A 579 -3.67 -13.44 14.01
C HIS A 579 -4.18 -14.68 14.76
N ILE A 580 -3.74 -14.87 16.01
CA ILE A 580 -4.12 -16.01 16.85
C ILE A 580 -5.33 -15.63 17.73
N LEU A 581 -6.51 -16.12 17.34
CA LEU A 581 -7.78 -15.83 18.01
C LEU A 581 -7.78 -16.28 19.48
N SER A 582 -8.15 -15.37 20.39
CA SER A 582 -8.56 -15.77 21.75
C SER A 582 -9.87 -16.58 21.72
N SER A 583 -10.19 -17.29 22.81
CA SER A 583 -11.47 -18.01 22.93
C SER A 583 -12.70 -17.10 22.75
N LYS A 584 -12.60 -15.82 23.13
CA LYS A 584 -13.66 -14.84 22.88
C LYS A 584 -13.77 -14.53 21.39
N GLU A 585 -12.65 -14.21 20.74
CA GLU A 585 -12.61 -13.81 19.33
C GLU A 585 -12.95 -14.95 18.37
N LYS A 586 -12.59 -16.19 18.74
CA LYS A 586 -13.08 -17.39 18.06
C LYS A 586 -14.60 -17.49 18.11
N ASN A 587 -15.21 -17.29 19.28
CA ASN A 587 -16.67 -17.32 19.41
C ASN A 587 -17.32 -16.12 18.69
N GLU A 588 -16.70 -14.93 18.70
CA GLU A 588 -17.16 -13.77 17.92
C GLU A 588 -17.15 -14.06 16.41
N LEU A 589 -16.07 -14.65 15.89
CA LEU A 589 -15.93 -15.05 14.48
C LEU A 589 -16.95 -16.14 14.10
N LEU A 590 -17.02 -17.23 14.87
CA LEU A 590 -17.92 -18.36 14.61
C LEU A 590 -19.40 -17.92 14.59
N ALA A 591 -19.83 -17.14 15.59
CA ALA A 591 -21.19 -16.63 15.65
C ALA A 591 -21.51 -15.66 14.51
N THR A 592 -20.55 -14.81 14.13
CA THR A 592 -20.69 -13.87 13.01
C THR A 592 -20.78 -14.59 11.67
N ALA A 593 -19.93 -15.61 11.45
CA ALA A 593 -19.92 -16.41 10.23
C ALA A 593 -21.23 -17.20 10.05
N ALA A 594 -21.73 -17.82 11.13
CA ALA A 594 -23.00 -18.52 11.14
C ALA A 594 -24.19 -17.57 10.85
N CYS A 595 -24.19 -16.35 11.41
CA CYS A 595 -25.21 -15.34 11.09
C CYS A 595 -25.15 -14.86 9.64
N LEU A 596 -23.95 -14.68 9.07
CA LEU A 596 -23.74 -14.33 7.67
C LEU A 596 -24.27 -15.43 6.73
N TYR A 597 -23.99 -16.70 7.05
CA TYR A 597 -24.55 -17.86 6.35
C TYR A 597 -26.08 -17.89 6.42
N VAL A 598 -26.68 -17.70 7.60
CA VAL A 598 -28.14 -17.63 7.75
C VAL A 598 -28.73 -16.43 6.99
N ALA A 599 -28.06 -15.28 6.94
CA ALA A 599 -28.49 -14.15 6.14
C ALA A 599 -28.48 -14.48 4.63
N LEU A 600 -27.47 -15.21 4.15
CA LEU A 600 -27.38 -15.70 2.77
C LEU A 600 -28.47 -16.73 2.44
N GLN A 601 -28.70 -17.73 3.30
CA GLN A 601 -29.75 -18.73 3.11
C GLN A 601 -31.16 -18.14 3.20
N ARG A 602 -31.35 -17.05 3.96
CA ARG A 602 -32.63 -16.31 3.96
C ARG A 602 -32.82 -15.41 2.72
N ARG A 603 -31.77 -15.14 1.96
CA ARG A 603 -31.83 -14.41 0.67
C ARG A 603 -32.14 -15.34 -0.50
N SER A 604 -31.61 -16.57 -0.52
CA SER A 604 -31.76 -17.50 -1.66
C SER A 604 -33.21 -17.79 -2.09
N PRO A 605 -34.23 -17.98 -1.21
CA PRO A 605 -35.62 -18.20 -1.64
C PRO A 605 -36.36 -16.90 -2.02
N ARG A 606 -35.70 -15.74 -1.97
CA ARG A 606 -36.29 -14.41 -2.25
C ARG A 606 -35.82 -13.82 -3.59
N PHE A 607 -35.38 -14.67 -4.52
CA PHE A 607 -34.92 -14.25 -5.84
C PHE A 607 -36.10 -13.80 -6.73
N LEU A 608 -35.92 -12.72 -7.51
CA LEU A 608 -37.03 -11.98 -8.13
C LEU A 608 -37.54 -12.55 -9.48
N ASN A 609 -36.82 -13.50 -10.09
CA ASN A 609 -37.28 -14.12 -11.33
C ASN A 609 -38.36 -15.18 -11.05
N ASN A 610 -39.42 -15.21 -11.86
CA ASN A 610 -40.54 -16.17 -11.73
C ASN A 610 -40.07 -17.62 -11.60
N THR A 611 -40.13 -18.16 -10.38
CA THR A 611 -39.93 -19.58 -10.11
C THR A 611 -41.12 -20.37 -10.66
N ARG A 612 -40.84 -21.38 -11.52
CA ARG A 612 -41.85 -22.31 -12.05
C ARG A 612 -42.41 -23.28 -10.99
N VAL A 613 -41.93 -23.19 -9.75
CA VAL A 613 -42.26 -24.07 -8.63
C VAL A 613 -42.65 -23.21 -7.43
N PRO A 614 -43.80 -23.46 -6.77
CA PRO A 614 -44.16 -22.76 -5.55
C PRO A 614 -43.13 -23.01 -4.44
N MET A 615 -42.39 -21.98 -4.04
CA MET A 615 -41.47 -22.10 -2.91
C MET A 615 -42.23 -22.07 -1.58
N ALA A 616 -41.97 -23.04 -0.71
CA ALA A 616 -42.59 -23.13 0.60
C ALA A 616 -42.20 -21.93 1.48
N LYS A 617 -43.19 -21.21 2.02
CA LYS A 617 -43.00 -19.98 2.81
C LYS A 617 -42.61 -20.23 4.28
N ASN A 618 -41.87 -21.30 4.58
CA ASN A 618 -41.40 -21.56 5.94
C ASN A 618 -40.27 -20.59 6.31
N GLU A 619 -40.63 -19.48 6.96
CA GLU A 619 -39.66 -18.67 7.69
C GLU A 619 -39.15 -19.45 8.92
N LEU A 620 -38.12 -20.26 8.70
CA LEU A 620 -37.28 -20.81 9.76
C LEU A 620 -36.84 -19.67 10.70
N LYS A 621 -36.83 -19.97 12.01
CA LYS A 621 -36.42 -19.05 13.08
C LYS A 621 -35.17 -19.51 13.81
N SER A 622 -34.87 -20.81 13.76
CA SER A 622 -33.64 -21.42 14.24
C SER A 622 -32.96 -22.19 13.11
N TRP A 623 -31.63 -22.30 13.18
CA TRP A 623 -30.79 -23.13 12.32
C TRP A 623 -29.75 -23.84 13.19
N GLU A 624 -29.69 -25.16 13.09
CA GLU A 624 -28.64 -25.99 13.68
C GLU A 624 -27.55 -26.20 12.62
N LEU A 625 -26.34 -25.80 12.94
CA LEU A 625 -25.20 -25.73 12.04
C LEU A 625 -23.97 -26.40 12.66
N SER A 626 -23.16 -27.01 11.81
CA SER A 626 -21.76 -27.34 12.11
C SER A 626 -20.88 -26.34 11.38
N VAL A 627 -19.92 -25.76 12.10
CA VAL A 627 -18.92 -24.85 11.53
C VAL A 627 -17.54 -25.40 11.77
N VAL A 628 -16.84 -25.72 10.68
CA VAL A 628 -15.44 -26.16 10.73
C VAL A 628 -14.53 -24.94 10.62
N LEU A 629 -13.60 -24.80 11.56
CA LEU A 629 -12.52 -23.81 11.58
C LEU A 629 -11.23 -24.53 12.01
N ASP A 630 -10.17 -24.39 11.22
CA ASP A 630 -8.84 -25.01 11.46
C ASP A 630 -8.94 -26.53 11.70
N GLY A 631 -9.76 -27.22 10.89
CA GLY A 631 -10.03 -28.66 10.98
C GLY A 631 -10.93 -29.08 12.16
N LYS A 632 -11.34 -28.15 13.03
CA LYS A 632 -12.17 -28.44 14.21
C LYS A 632 -13.63 -28.04 13.96
N SER A 633 -14.54 -28.99 14.13
CA SER A 633 -15.99 -28.76 14.02
C SER A 633 -16.54 -28.18 15.33
N HIS A 634 -17.39 -27.17 15.20
CA HIS A 634 -18.10 -26.49 16.29
C HIS A 634 -19.61 -26.60 16.09
N SER A 635 -20.36 -26.83 17.16
CA SER A 635 -21.82 -26.94 17.14
C SER A 635 -22.44 -25.56 17.35
N ILE A 636 -23.25 -25.09 16.41
CA ILE A 636 -23.78 -23.72 16.42
C ILE A 636 -25.29 -23.69 16.18
N THR A 637 -26.05 -23.20 17.16
CA THR A 637 -27.49 -22.96 17.05
C THR A 637 -27.77 -21.47 16.89
N VAL A 638 -28.22 -21.05 15.71
CA VAL A 638 -28.55 -19.65 15.39
C VAL A 638 -30.06 -19.43 15.52
N THR A 639 -30.52 -18.69 16.54
CA THR A 639 -31.93 -18.29 16.70
C THR A 639 -32.13 -16.81 16.38
N ARG A 640 -32.98 -16.49 15.39
CA ARG A 640 -33.21 -15.11 14.94
C ARG A 640 -34.37 -14.44 15.68
N GLN A 641 -34.07 -13.28 16.29
CA GLN A 641 -35.02 -12.41 17.00
C GLN A 641 -35.12 -11.04 16.28
N GLY A 642 -35.99 -10.94 15.28
CA GLY A 642 -36.21 -9.68 14.55
C GLY A 642 -35.03 -9.25 13.67
N LYS A 643 -34.26 -8.25 14.11
CA LYS A 643 -32.97 -7.84 13.51
C LYS A 643 -31.76 -8.48 14.20
N GLN A 644 -31.93 -9.05 15.39
CA GLN A 644 -30.87 -9.66 16.18
C GLN A 644 -30.86 -11.18 16.01
N TYR A 645 -29.75 -11.80 16.39
CA TYR A 645 -29.51 -13.24 16.37
C TYR A 645 -28.90 -13.63 17.73
N SER A 646 -29.54 -14.55 18.44
CA SER A 646 -28.96 -15.25 19.58
C SER A 646 -28.25 -16.48 19.01
N VAL A 647 -26.95 -16.61 19.24
CA VAL A 647 -26.14 -17.71 18.72
C VAL A 647 -25.54 -18.47 19.88
N GLU A 648 -25.86 -19.75 19.98
CA GLU A 648 -25.16 -20.66 20.88
C GLU A 648 -24.00 -21.31 20.12
N VAL A 649 -22.77 -21.15 20.61
CA VAL A 649 -21.54 -21.74 20.07
C VAL A 649 -20.95 -22.64 21.14
N ASP A 650 -21.00 -23.96 20.96
CA ASP A 650 -20.58 -24.96 21.95
C ASP A 650 -21.08 -24.63 23.38
N ALA A 651 -22.41 -24.51 23.54
CA ALA A 651 -23.13 -24.08 24.75
C ALA A 651 -22.86 -22.65 25.26
N THR A 652 -22.00 -21.86 24.60
CA THR A 652 -21.75 -20.44 24.93
C THR A 652 -22.67 -19.53 24.13
N ASN A 653 -23.54 -18.76 24.80
CA ASN A 653 -24.46 -17.84 24.12
C ASN A 653 -23.81 -16.48 23.78
N VAL A 654 -23.97 -16.05 22.52
CA VAL A 654 -23.42 -14.83 21.91
C VAL A 654 -24.51 -14.11 21.14
N ASN A 655 -24.77 -12.84 21.46
CA ASN A 655 -25.71 -12.01 20.70
C ASN A 655 -25.03 -11.33 19.51
N VAL A 656 -25.58 -11.48 18.31
CA VAL A 656 -25.06 -10.88 17.07
C VAL A 656 -26.12 -9.98 16.45
N SER A 657 -25.72 -8.79 15.99
CA SER A 657 -26.60 -7.89 15.22
C SER A 657 -25.87 -7.13 14.12
N SER A 658 -26.50 -7.07 12.95
CA SER A 658 -26.03 -6.32 11.77
C SER A 658 -27.21 -6.10 10.83
N GLU A 659 -27.10 -5.13 9.93
CA GLU A 659 -28.07 -4.92 8.85
C GLU A 659 -27.81 -5.81 7.62
N TRP A 660 -26.71 -6.57 7.61
CA TRP A 660 -26.38 -7.60 6.62
C TRP A 660 -26.53 -7.15 5.15
N ASN A 661 -25.81 -6.11 4.74
CA ASN A 661 -25.68 -5.73 3.33
C ASN A 661 -24.78 -6.73 2.59
N LEU A 662 -25.37 -7.82 2.07
CA LEU A 662 -24.68 -8.93 1.40
C LEU A 662 -24.02 -8.59 0.03
N SER A 663 -24.10 -7.31 -0.37
CA SER A 663 -23.44 -6.69 -1.52
C SER A 663 -22.35 -5.67 -1.14
N SER A 664 -22.14 -5.40 0.15
CA SER A 664 -21.05 -4.57 0.65
C SER A 664 -19.82 -5.43 0.97
N SER A 665 -18.63 -4.98 0.57
CA SER A 665 -17.37 -5.67 0.94
C SER A 665 -16.96 -5.43 2.39
N LEU A 666 -17.45 -4.35 3.00
CA LEU A 666 -17.37 -4.08 4.44
C LEU A 666 -18.73 -4.33 5.10
N MET A 667 -18.77 -5.12 6.17
CA MET A 667 -19.95 -5.26 7.03
C MET A 667 -19.57 -4.98 8.48
N SER A 668 -20.26 -4.03 9.11
CA SER A 668 -20.16 -3.84 10.57
C SER A 668 -21.15 -4.78 11.28
N VAL A 669 -20.67 -5.40 12.35
CA VAL A 669 -21.41 -6.38 13.15
C VAL A 669 -21.14 -6.09 14.63
N ASN A 670 -22.20 -5.98 15.43
CA ASN A 670 -22.08 -5.91 16.88
C ASN A 670 -22.22 -7.33 17.44
N VAL A 671 -21.25 -7.75 18.26
CA VAL A 671 -21.16 -9.08 18.86
C VAL A 671 -21.01 -8.91 20.37
N GLY A 672 -22.10 -9.15 21.10
CA GLY A 672 -22.29 -8.58 22.44
C GLY A 672 -22.16 -7.06 22.37
N ASP A 673 -21.34 -6.49 23.26
CA ASP A 673 -21.00 -5.07 23.28
C ASP A 673 -19.83 -4.71 22.33
N THR A 674 -19.18 -5.70 21.69
CA THR A 674 -18.06 -5.46 20.77
C THR A 674 -18.57 -5.08 19.38
N GLN A 675 -18.31 -3.87 18.90
CA GLN A 675 -18.45 -3.57 17.46
C GLN A 675 -17.23 -4.11 16.71
N ARG A 676 -17.47 -4.84 15.61
CA ARG A 676 -16.45 -5.39 14.72
C ARG A 676 -16.73 -4.97 13.27
N THR A 677 -15.68 -4.94 12.46
CA THR A 677 -15.74 -4.82 10.99
C THR A 677 -15.26 -6.13 10.40
N ILE A 678 -16.00 -6.67 9.42
CA ILE A 678 -15.62 -7.88 8.70
C ILE A 678 -15.66 -7.67 7.19
N GLN A 679 -14.87 -8.45 6.47
CA GLN A 679 -14.93 -8.51 5.01
C GLN A 679 -15.22 -9.93 4.53
N CYS A 680 -16.23 -10.11 3.67
CA CYS A 680 -16.50 -11.41 3.05
C CYS A 680 -15.65 -11.53 1.78
N ILE A 681 -14.59 -12.33 1.85
CA ILE A 681 -13.59 -12.47 0.76
C ILE A 681 -14.11 -13.40 -0.33
N GLY A 682 -14.74 -14.51 0.05
CA GLY A 682 -15.24 -15.53 -0.85
C GLY A 682 -16.29 -16.41 -0.19
N ARG A 683 -17.16 -17.01 -1.01
CA ARG A 683 -18.20 -17.95 -0.58
C ARG A 683 -18.62 -18.85 -1.75
N ASP A 684 -18.99 -20.08 -1.48
CA ASP A 684 -19.51 -21.02 -2.49
C ASP A 684 -20.90 -21.58 -2.11
N ALA A 685 -21.36 -22.58 -2.87
CA ALA A 685 -22.62 -23.31 -2.62
C ALA A 685 -22.44 -24.55 -1.73
N ALA A 686 -21.21 -24.99 -1.45
CA ALA A 686 -20.88 -26.10 -0.56
C ALA A 686 -20.78 -25.67 0.92
N GLY A 687 -20.95 -24.37 1.19
CA GLY A 687 -20.90 -23.79 2.54
C GLY A 687 -19.53 -23.24 2.93
N SER A 688 -18.53 -23.27 2.03
CA SER A 688 -17.24 -22.65 2.28
C SER A 688 -17.40 -21.13 2.31
N LEU A 689 -16.75 -20.49 3.27
CA LEU A 689 -16.83 -19.05 3.53
C LEU A 689 -15.45 -18.55 3.97
N SER A 690 -14.93 -17.52 3.29
CA SER A 690 -13.68 -16.85 3.68
C SER A 690 -13.99 -15.46 4.23
N ILE A 691 -13.65 -15.23 5.50
CA ILE A 691 -13.92 -13.98 6.21
C ILE A 691 -12.60 -13.37 6.66
N GLN A 692 -12.39 -12.09 6.34
CA GLN A 692 -11.35 -11.29 6.98
C GLN A 692 -11.88 -10.69 8.28
N PHE A 693 -11.18 -10.96 9.38
CA PHE A 693 -11.50 -10.57 10.75
C PHE A 693 -10.19 -10.27 11.48
N LEU A 694 -10.07 -9.11 12.12
CA LEU A 694 -8.83 -8.65 12.76
C LEU A 694 -7.62 -8.75 11.81
N GLY A 695 -7.75 -8.14 10.63
CA GLY A 695 -6.78 -8.23 9.52
C GLY A 695 -6.64 -9.60 8.83
N THR A 696 -6.83 -10.72 9.52
CA THR A 696 -6.52 -12.08 9.04
C THR A 696 -7.70 -12.73 8.32
N VAL A 697 -7.43 -13.51 7.26
CA VAL A 697 -8.45 -14.24 6.49
C VAL A 697 -8.59 -15.67 7.00
N TYR A 698 -9.73 -15.97 7.63
CA TYR A 698 -10.09 -17.32 8.07
C TYR A 698 -10.95 -18.03 7.03
N LYS A 699 -10.68 -19.31 6.79
CA LYS A 699 -11.50 -20.21 5.97
C LYS A 699 -12.38 -21.03 6.89
N LEU A 700 -13.70 -20.99 6.67
CA LEU A 700 -14.70 -21.74 7.42
C LEU A 700 -15.53 -22.60 6.46
N GLN A 701 -15.96 -23.78 6.90
CA GLN A 701 -17.01 -24.55 6.22
C GLN A 701 -18.26 -24.55 7.10
N ILE A 702 -19.40 -24.11 6.57
CA ILE A 702 -20.66 -23.97 7.31
C ILE A 702 -21.73 -24.84 6.66
N LEU A 703 -22.13 -25.88 7.40
CA LEU A 703 -23.10 -26.89 6.99
C LEU A 703 -24.25 -26.92 8.00
N THR A 704 -25.42 -27.44 7.59
CA THR A 704 -26.41 -27.91 8.58
C THR A 704 -25.90 -29.19 9.24
N THR A 705 -26.36 -29.51 10.45
CA THR A 705 -25.94 -30.72 11.20
C THR A 705 -25.95 -31.97 10.33
N HIS A 706 -27.07 -32.23 9.62
CA HIS A 706 -27.20 -33.39 8.75
C HIS A 706 -26.30 -33.34 7.49
N ALA A 707 -26.01 -32.16 6.95
CA ALA A 707 -25.06 -32.04 5.85
C ALA A 707 -23.61 -32.29 6.32
N ALA A 708 -23.28 -31.94 7.57
CA ALA A 708 -21.97 -32.24 8.16
C ALA A 708 -21.80 -33.73 8.48
N GLU A 709 -22.84 -34.41 8.98
CA GLU A 709 -22.89 -35.88 9.09
C GLU A 709 -22.55 -36.53 7.75
N LEU A 710 -23.23 -36.14 6.68
CA LEU A 710 -23.01 -36.69 5.33
C LEU A 710 -21.64 -36.31 4.74
N ASN A 711 -21.08 -35.15 5.11
CA ASN A 711 -19.76 -34.71 4.66
C ASN A 711 -18.63 -35.62 5.19
N THR A 712 -18.84 -36.36 6.30
CA THR A 712 -17.86 -37.36 6.80
C THR A 712 -17.60 -38.52 5.84
N TYR A 713 -18.48 -38.75 4.85
CA TYR A 713 -18.31 -39.76 3.81
C TYR A 713 -17.65 -39.20 2.53
N MET A 714 -17.31 -37.91 2.47
CA MET A 714 -16.58 -37.33 1.34
C MET A 714 -15.09 -37.69 1.45
N PRO A 715 -14.45 -38.23 0.39
CA PRO A 715 -13.02 -38.52 0.42
C PRO A 715 -12.20 -37.24 0.64
N GLU A 716 -11.22 -37.31 1.55
CA GLU A 716 -10.23 -36.23 1.67
C GLU A 716 -9.44 -36.09 0.37
N LYS A 717 -9.32 -34.85 -0.12
CA LYS A 717 -8.49 -34.57 -1.29
C LYS A 717 -7.03 -34.50 -0.84
N LEU A 718 -6.28 -35.56 -1.11
CA LEU A 718 -4.83 -35.57 -0.96
C LEU A 718 -4.20 -34.38 -1.72
N GLU A 719 -3.24 -33.71 -1.10
CA GLU A 719 -2.42 -32.70 -1.75
C GLU A 719 -1.44 -33.38 -2.73
N GLU A 720 -1.16 -32.73 -3.86
CA GLU A 720 -0.24 -33.26 -4.87
C GLU A 720 1.20 -33.04 -4.42
N ASP A 721 1.99 -34.12 -4.32
CA ASP A 721 3.41 -34.02 -3.97
C ASP A 721 4.21 -33.34 -5.10
N THR A 722 4.59 -32.09 -4.85
CA THR A 722 5.42 -31.28 -5.76
C THR A 722 6.90 -31.24 -5.36
N SER A 723 7.37 -32.09 -4.43
CA SER A 723 8.76 -32.05 -3.91
C SER A 723 9.85 -32.34 -4.96
N SER A 724 9.47 -32.93 -6.10
CA SER A 724 10.31 -33.14 -7.29
C SER A 724 10.32 -31.95 -8.27
N ILE A 725 9.60 -30.86 -7.97
CA ILE A 725 9.34 -29.77 -8.92
C ILE A 725 9.50 -28.39 -8.27
N LEU A 726 10.60 -27.69 -8.58
CA LEU A 726 10.76 -26.29 -8.24
C LEU A 726 9.95 -25.43 -9.23
N ARG A 727 8.91 -24.78 -8.71
CA ARG A 727 8.12 -23.77 -9.41
C ARG A 727 8.48 -22.36 -8.94
N SER A 728 8.23 -21.36 -9.78
CA SER A 728 8.41 -19.96 -9.38
C SER A 728 7.33 -19.55 -8.36
N PRO A 729 7.70 -19.05 -7.16
CA PRO A 729 6.74 -18.70 -6.10
C PRO A 729 6.15 -17.30 -6.26
N MET A 730 6.64 -16.54 -7.24
CA MET A 730 6.24 -15.19 -7.62
C MET A 730 6.53 -14.95 -9.12
N PRO A 731 5.84 -14.02 -9.80
CA PRO A 731 6.19 -13.60 -11.14
C PRO A 731 7.40 -12.64 -11.14
N GLY A 732 8.34 -12.79 -12.08
CA GLY A 732 9.56 -11.97 -12.12
C GLY A 732 10.46 -12.24 -13.32
N THR A 733 11.66 -11.65 -13.31
CA THR A 733 12.72 -11.89 -14.31
C THR A 733 13.84 -12.72 -13.67
N VAL A 734 14.24 -13.81 -14.33
CA VAL A 734 15.37 -14.63 -13.88
C VAL A 734 16.67 -13.88 -14.14
N ILE A 735 17.44 -13.58 -13.09
CA ILE A 735 18.72 -12.85 -13.18
C ILE A 735 19.89 -13.83 -13.32
N ALA A 736 19.87 -14.91 -12.56
CA ALA A 736 20.91 -15.93 -12.56
C ALA A 736 20.30 -17.33 -12.48
N VAL A 737 20.99 -18.31 -13.05
CA VAL A 737 20.70 -19.74 -12.91
C VAL A 737 22.01 -20.41 -12.52
N SER A 738 22.04 -20.99 -11.32
CA SER A 738 23.26 -21.36 -10.60
C SER A 738 23.58 -22.86 -10.71
N VAL A 739 22.72 -23.63 -11.39
CA VAL A 739 22.80 -25.09 -11.59
C VAL A 739 22.47 -25.51 -13.02
N LYS A 740 22.86 -26.73 -13.41
CA LYS A 740 22.66 -27.32 -14.73
C LYS A 740 22.01 -28.72 -14.63
N PRO A 741 21.34 -29.21 -15.69
CA PRO A 741 20.89 -30.60 -15.77
C PRO A 741 22.05 -31.57 -15.56
N GLY A 742 21.89 -32.48 -14.59
CA GLY A 742 22.90 -33.45 -14.16
C GLY A 742 23.62 -33.11 -12.86
N ASP A 743 23.60 -31.85 -12.42
CA ASP A 743 24.25 -31.42 -11.17
C ASP A 743 23.55 -32.01 -9.93
N MET A 744 24.33 -32.31 -8.89
CA MET A 744 23.80 -32.58 -7.55
C MET A 744 23.62 -31.25 -6.80
N VAL A 745 22.46 -31.07 -6.17
CA VAL A 745 22.18 -29.95 -5.26
C VAL A 745 21.97 -30.45 -3.85
N SER A 746 22.58 -29.79 -2.87
CA SER A 746 22.29 -29.98 -1.45
C SER A 746 21.03 -29.20 -1.04
N GLU A 747 20.34 -29.67 -0.01
CA GLU A 747 19.27 -28.91 0.64
C GLU A 747 19.75 -27.51 1.04
N GLY A 748 18.95 -26.48 0.76
CA GLY A 748 19.32 -25.07 0.97
C GLY A 748 20.26 -24.46 -0.08
N GLN A 749 20.83 -25.24 -1.00
CA GLN A 749 21.69 -24.71 -2.08
C GLN A 749 20.88 -23.88 -3.08
N GLU A 750 21.44 -22.75 -3.54
CA GLU A 750 20.83 -21.92 -4.58
C GLU A 750 20.74 -22.66 -5.93
N ILE A 751 19.57 -22.54 -6.56
CA ILE A 751 19.24 -23.04 -7.90
C ILE A 751 19.18 -21.89 -8.91
N CYS A 752 18.51 -20.78 -8.59
CA CYS A 752 18.41 -19.60 -9.45
C CYS A 752 18.01 -18.34 -8.64
N VAL A 753 18.21 -17.16 -9.22
CA VAL A 753 17.81 -15.87 -8.61
C VAL A 753 16.78 -15.19 -9.50
N ILE A 754 15.65 -14.77 -8.91
CA ILE A 754 14.56 -14.10 -9.59
C ILE A 754 14.40 -12.69 -9.02
N GLU A 755 14.45 -11.69 -9.89
CA GLU A 755 14.14 -10.31 -9.56
C GLU A 755 12.69 -9.98 -9.90
N ALA A 756 11.93 -9.56 -8.90
CA ALA A 756 10.60 -8.98 -9.06
C ALA A 756 10.58 -7.64 -8.33
N MET A 757 10.09 -6.58 -8.97
CA MET A 757 9.80 -5.31 -8.29
C MET A 757 11.05 -4.69 -7.61
N LYS A 758 12.23 -4.87 -8.24
CA LYS A 758 13.59 -4.54 -7.77
C LYS A 758 14.11 -5.37 -6.58
N MET A 759 13.36 -6.36 -6.11
CA MET A 759 13.79 -7.31 -5.09
C MET A 759 14.27 -8.62 -5.72
N GLN A 760 15.51 -8.99 -5.43
CA GLN A 760 16.07 -10.29 -5.82
C GLN A 760 15.76 -11.31 -4.73
N ASN A 761 15.18 -12.44 -5.12
CA ASN A 761 14.96 -13.59 -4.24
C ASN A 761 15.71 -14.80 -4.82
N SER A 762 16.57 -15.39 -4.00
CA SER A 762 17.27 -16.65 -4.28
C SER A 762 16.31 -17.82 -4.07
N MET A 763 16.23 -18.70 -5.06
CA MET A 763 15.45 -19.94 -5.01
C MET A 763 16.38 -21.09 -4.64
N THR A 764 16.09 -21.79 -3.54
CA THR A 764 16.94 -22.87 -3.02
C THR A 764 16.31 -24.25 -3.20
N ALA A 765 17.14 -25.29 -3.14
CA ALA A 765 16.70 -26.68 -3.18
C ALA A 765 16.00 -27.09 -1.87
N VAL A 766 14.79 -27.63 -1.97
CA VAL A 766 13.95 -28.06 -0.83
C VAL A 766 14.42 -29.40 -0.23
N LYS A 767 15.19 -30.18 -1.00
CA LYS A 767 15.80 -31.46 -0.60
C LYS A 767 17.14 -31.62 -1.31
N THR A 768 18.04 -32.43 -0.75
CA THR A 768 19.25 -32.88 -1.47
C THR A 768 18.82 -33.82 -2.61
N ALA A 769 19.11 -33.45 -3.85
CA ALA A 769 18.62 -34.14 -5.04
C ALA A 769 19.51 -33.91 -6.26
N LYS A 770 19.18 -34.57 -7.38
CA LYS A 770 19.83 -34.34 -8.68
C LYS A 770 18.94 -33.50 -9.58
N VAL A 771 19.53 -32.54 -10.30
CA VAL A 771 18.80 -31.70 -11.26
C VAL A 771 18.51 -32.51 -12.52
N THR A 772 17.24 -32.85 -12.74
CA THR A 772 16.79 -33.57 -13.95
C THR A 772 16.73 -32.64 -15.16
N SER A 773 16.14 -31.45 -15.01
CA SER A 773 15.97 -30.48 -16.10
C SER A 773 15.82 -29.06 -15.57
N VAL A 774 16.24 -28.09 -16.39
CA VAL A 774 16.16 -26.64 -16.11
C VAL A 774 15.40 -26.00 -17.27
N HIS A 775 14.36 -25.24 -16.96
CA HIS A 775 13.37 -24.73 -17.91
C HIS A 775 13.41 -23.21 -18.10
N CYS A 776 14.24 -22.50 -17.31
CA CYS A 776 14.47 -21.06 -17.40
C CYS A 776 15.93 -20.69 -17.65
N LYS A 777 16.18 -19.46 -18.09
CA LYS A 777 17.52 -18.88 -18.34
C LYS A 777 17.58 -17.44 -17.82
N ALA A 778 18.79 -16.95 -17.58
CA ALA A 778 19.02 -15.54 -17.26
C ALA A 778 18.47 -14.63 -18.39
N GLY A 779 17.60 -13.69 -18.02
CA GLY A 779 16.85 -12.80 -18.91
C GLY A 779 15.40 -13.23 -19.19
N ASP A 780 15.00 -14.46 -18.88
CA ASP A 780 13.63 -14.93 -19.08
C ASP A 780 12.66 -14.30 -18.04
N THR A 781 11.42 -14.04 -18.46
CA THR A 781 10.33 -13.63 -17.55
C THR A 781 9.45 -14.83 -17.24
N VAL A 782 9.13 -15.05 -15.96
CA VAL A 782 8.35 -16.19 -15.44
C VAL A 782 7.14 -15.71 -14.64
N GLY A 783 6.05 -16.48 -14.66
CA GLY A 783 4.84 -16.31 -13.84
C GLY A 783 4.88 -17.09 -12.52
N GLU A 784 3.86 -16.91 -11.67
CA GLU A 784 3.70 -17.74 -10.46
C GLU A 784 3.22 -19.15 -10.85
N GLY A 785 3.86 -20.16 -10.28
CA GLY A 785 3.60 -21.57 -10.60
C GLY A 785 4.33 -22.10 -11.83
N ASP A 786 5.02 -21.26 -12.60
CA ASP A 786 5.82 -21.70 -13.76
C ASP A 786 6.94 -22.68 -13.33
N LEU A 787 7.19 -23.68 -14.17
CA LEU A 787 8.24 -24.68 -13.96
C LEU A 787 9.63 -24.03 -14.14
N LEU A 788 10.46 -24.05 -13.10
CA LEU A 788 11.84 -23.58 -13.17
C LEU A 788 12.80 -24.75 -13.34
N VAL A 789 12.76 -25.70 -12.41
CA VAL A 789 13.70 -26.83 -12.31
C VAL A 789 12.98 -28.07 -11.82
N GLN A 790 13.32 -29.23 -12.40
CA GLN A 790 12.85 -30.53 -11.94
C GLN A 790 13.98 -31.28 -11.26
N LEU A 791 13.67 -31.92 -10.13
CA LEU A 791 14.58 -32.66 -9.25
C LEU A 791 14.18 -34.14 -9.18
N GLU A 792 15.17 -35.02 -9.11
CA GLU A 792 15.02 -36.46 -8.85
C GLU A 792 14.57 -36.70 -7.39
#